data_AF-A0A0S8EWQ2-F1
#
_entry.id   AF-A0A0S8EWQ2-F1
#
_cell.length_a   1.000
_cell.length_b   1.000
_cell.length_c   1.000
_cell.angle_alpha   90.00
_cell.angle_beta   90.00
_cell.angle_gamma   90.00
#
_symmetry.space_group_name_H-M   'P 1'
#
loop_
_entity.id
_entity.type
_entity.pdbx_description
1 polymer ?
#
loop_
_entity_poly.entity_id
_entity_poly.type
_entity_poly.pdbx_seq_one_letter_code
_entity_poly.pdbx_strand_id
1 'polypeptide(L)'
;MRDLPFDEFVDASYQQILLRSPEMVTSMGLSQSLGIRDDQLDDICYTYVDDTYELKAGIQEILESYDPSELNYDQRISYDSYSWLLADWNAEREFMYHVYPVTHGFSRQNDLFRFFEDEQPLETLENVQDYISRLEQVDEQFACLIGNLEDSEARGIMAPAQMLQRAADRIRGVVPGSAASLPFYTALEEKIGAIAELSAGQRQDFLAQAIQAINSSVIPAYQALVAALDGQIPRAPAMNGVWQLPNGDGFYAAMLRHHTTTERSAAEIHQQGLDEVARITEEIRDAFDLLGYPPDETFPQLYNRVAVDSGVVRAAEIVPLFEDFILQAQEDVTEVFDIAPQAEVIVIGTAGGGFFVAGSLDGSRPGAFYIGNQTDGYRYWMRTIAYHETVPGHHFQIAIGNEQDVPLFSKGGSMYTAFVEGWALYAEYLAKELGWYDDDIYSELGRMQWELLRAVRMVVDTGLHHFRWSRQQAIDYYVDTVGETPEQAAQQIDLYLYWPGYFTAYKMGMMKILELRQHAMDELGELFDIKEFHRAVLLHNRLPLALLERVIEDYIVAARLEAQSRNINQGHAGAWFNPENVGQGQLIDIEPEGKFLFLSWFTFTDTASANPNEQHWFTAQGNYSDNTADLVIHETLGGRFNDPQQVSTEPVGEATLSFTDCGHGQMDYTIDTWGLQGSFPLRRVIPGAENVCLERAGVTNEPLDPNDGRDGAWFDEGAPGQGFLIDAHPNAEGDDFIFMAWFTYGDEMVSGQRWLTAQGPLAGTIGDLVLHETTGGSFDDPKPSETVPVGSLTIDFTDCSHALLTYSLTDQALEGSIDIKRAVPGSDALCRELNEQDD
;
A
#
# COMPACT_ATOMS: atom_id res chain seq x y z
N MET A 1 14.11 24.41 -7.57
CA MET A 1 13.75 23.09 -7.03
C MET A 1 14.27 22.89 -5.61
N ARG A 2 15.52 23.27 -5.26
CA ARG A 2 16.09 23.07 -3.90
C ARG A 2 15.26 23.62 -2.72
N ASP A 3 14.56 24.73 -2.89
CA ASP A 3 13.79 25.37 -1.80
C ASP A 3 12.31 24.94 -1.76
N LEU A 4 11.90 23.95 -2.55
CA LEU A 4 10.52 23.45 -2.55
C LEU A 4 10.28 22.54 -1.34
N PRO A 5 9.05 22.48 -0.78
CA PRO A 5 8.62 21.39 0.08
C PRO A 5 8.89 20.02 -0.58
N PHE A 6 9.13 18.99 0.23
CA PHE A 6 9.55 17.68 -0.26
C PHE A 6 8.62 17.11 -1.34
N ASP A 7 7.31 17.07 -1.08
CA ASP A 7 6.34 16.50 -2.03
C ASP A 7 6.29 17.30 -3.35
N GLU A 8 6.29 18.64 -3.25
CA GLU A 8 6.35 19.53 -4.42
C GLU A 8 7.64 19.32 -5.23
N PHE A 9 8.77 19.08 -4.56
CA PHE A 9 10.03 18.78 -5.22
C PHE A 9 9.99 17.45 -5.96
N VAL A 10 9.50 16.38 -5.32
CA VAL A 10 9.44 15.05 -5.92
C VAL A 10 8.59 15.08 -7.19
N ASP A 11 7.40 15.67 -7.13
CA ASP A 11 6.53 15.77 -8.31
C ASP A 11 7.12 16.68 -9.39
N ALA A 12 7.60 17.87 -9.04
CA ALA A 12 8.15 18.80 -10.03
C ALA A 12 9.40 18.24 -10.71
N SER A 13 10.26 17.54 -9.96
CA SER A 13 11.49 16.94 -10.49
C SER A 13 11.20 15.75 -11.40
N TYR A 14 10.27 14.87 -11.03
CA TYR A 14 9.85 13.78 -11.90
C TYR A 14 9.13 14.29 -13.15
N GLN A 15 8.31 15.34 -13.04
CA GLN A 15 7.73 15.99 -14.22
C GLN A 15 8.82 16.44 -15.20
N GLN A 16 9.96 16.99 -14.74
CA GLN A 16 11.06 17.34 -15.66
C GLN A 16 11.62 16.14 -16.41
N ILE A 17 11.64 14.95 -15.79
CA ILE A 17 12.06 13.71 -16.46
C ILE A 17 10.97 13.27 -17.45
N LEU A 18 9.71 13.28 -17.03
CA LEU A 18 8.57 12.87 -17.85
C LEU A 18 8.40 13.74 -19.10
N LEU A 19 8.65 15.04 -18.99
CA LEU A 19 8.63 15.99 -20.12
C LEU A 19 9.66 15.65 -21.21
N ARG A 20 10.64 14.80 -20.91
CA ARG A 20 11.61 14.30 -21.89
C ARG A 20 11.12 13.08 -22.67
N SER A 21 9.93 12.57 -22.34
CA SER A 21 9.23 11.51 -23.06
C SER A 21 7.78 11.96 -23.35
N PRO A 22 7.56 12.83 -24.35
CA PRO A 22 6.22 13.24 -24.78
C PRO A 22 5.25 12.09 -25.08
N GLU A 23 5.75 10.95 -25.56
CA GLU A 23 4.92 9.77 -25.82
C GLU A 23 4.45 9.12 -24.52
N MET A 24 5.30 9.05 -23.49
CA MET A 24 4.87 8.61 -22.15
C MET A 24 3.82 9.55 -21.56
N VAL A 25 3.96 10.87 -21.74
CA VAL A 25 2.94 11.84 -21.33
C VAL A 25 1.59 11.55 -21.98
N THR A 26 1.56 11.31 -23.30
CA THR A 26 0.35 10.90 -24.02
C THR A 26 -0.18 9.57 -23.49
N SER A 27 0.68 8.57 -23.35
CA SER A 27 0.32 7.21 -22.91
C SER A 27 -0.35 7.23 -21.54
N MET A 28 0.16 8.05 -20.62
CA MET A 28 -0.38 8.23 -19.26
C MET A 28 -1.62 9.12 -19.20
N GLY A 29 -2.03 9.79 -20.30
CA GLY A 29 -3.16 10.73 -20.30
C GLY A 29 -2.87 12.04 -19.58
N LEU A 30 -1.62 12.50 -19.58
CA LEU A 30 -1.19 13.66 -18.78
C LEU A 30 -1.05 14.96 -19.58
N SER A 31 -1.17 14.91 -20.91
CA SER A 31 -0.89 16.04 -21.82
C SER A 31 -1.66 17.30 -21.45
N GLN A 32 -2.99 17.19 -21.24
CA GLN A 32 -3.82 18.33 -20.85
C GLN A 32 -3.41 18.90 -19.48
N SER A 33 -3.17 18.02 -18.49
CA SER A 33 -2.81 18.43 -17.12
C SER A 33 -1.45 19.15 -17.05
N LEU A 34 -0.51 18.75 -17.92
CA LEU A 34 0.82 19.35 -18.02
C LEU A 34 0.87 20.51 -19.01
N GLY A 35 -0.23 20.81 -19.73
CA GLY A 35 -0.29 21.89 -20.71
C GLY A 35 0.57 21.65 -21.95
N ILE A 36 0.72 20.39 -22.36
CA ILE A 36 1.54 19.97 -23.49
C ILE A 36 0.63 19.41 -24.58
N ARG A 37 1.06 19.59 -25.83
CA ARG A 37 0.38 19.06 -27.00
C ARG A 37 0.94 17.67 -27.37
N ASP A 38 0.10 16.80 -27.91
CA ASP A 38 0.48 15.44 -28.31
C ASP A 38 1.16 15.40 -29.69
N ASP A 39 1.95 16.42 -30.02
CA ASP A 39 2.51 16.63 -31.36
C ASP A 39 3.99 16.27 -31.49
N GLN A 40 4.65 15.79 -30.44
CA GLN A 40 6.08 15.39 -30.46
C GLN A 40 6.28 13.90 -30.24
N LEU A 41 7.26 13.30 -30.91
CA LEU A 41 7.82 11.98 -30.60
C LEU A 41 9.05 12.10 -29.67
N ASP A 42 9.35 11.08 -28.87
CA ASP A 42 10.47 11.08 -27.91
C ASP A 42 11.84 11.21 -28.58
N ASP A 43 12.70 12.13 -28.16
CA ASP A 43 14.07 12.17 -28.68
C ASP A 43 14.90 10.99 -28.12
N ILE A 44 15.24 10.05 -29.02
CA ILE A 44 15.98 8.83 -28.67
C ILE A 44 17.48 8.91 -29.02
N CYS A 45 17.99 10.04 -29.51
CA CYS A 45 19.42 10.19 -29.81
C CYS A 45 20.25 10.02 -28.52
N TYR A 46 21.37 9.30 -28.58
CA TYR A 46 22.21 9.08 -27.38
C TYR A 46 22.67 10.37 -26.69
N THR A 47 22.85 11.48 -27.41
CA THR A 47 23.13 12.78 -26.79
C THR A 47 22.01 13.25 -25.88
N TYR A 48 20.75 13.10 -26.32
CA TYR A 48 19.58 13.45 -25.53
C TYR A 48 19.39 12.49 -24.35
N VAL A 49 19.66 11.20 -24.55
CA VAL A 49 19.62 10.21 -23.47
C VAL A 49 20.67 10.53 -22.40
N ASP A 50 21.90 10.89 -22.80
CA ASP A 50 22.96 11.28 -21.86
C ASP A 50 22.60 12.54 -21.06
N ASP A 51 22.06 13.57 -21.72
CA ASP A 51 21.53 14.78 -21.06
C ASP A 51 20.41 14.44 -20.06
N THR A 52 19.60 13.40 -20.35
CA THR A 52 18.55 12.91 -19.44
C THR A 52 19.17 12.31 -18.18
N TYR A 53 20.25 11.54 -18.30
CA TYR A 53 20.96 11.02 -17.13
C TYR A 53 21.62 12.14 -16.32
N GLU A 54 22.13 13.21 -16.96
CA GLU A 54 22.63 14.39 -16.24
C GLU A 54 21.53 15.10 -15.45
N LEU A 55 20.33 15.22 -16.03
CA LEU A 55 19.17 15.74 -15.31
C LEU A 55 18.84 14.88 -14.08
N LYS A 56 18.77 13.55 -14.24
CA LYS A 56 18.50 12.61 -13.15
C LYS A 56 19.55 12.69 -12.03
N ALA A 57 20.84 12.78 -12.38
CA ALA A 57 21.92 12.98 -11.41
C ALA A 57 21.79 14.31 -10.65
N GLY A 58 21.43 15.40 -11.34
CA GLY A 58 21.18 16.69 -10.70
C GLY A 58 19.96 16.67 -9.76
N ILE A 59 18.91 15.91 -10.11
CA ILE A 59 17.75 15.70 -9.24
C ILE A 59 18.15 14.90 -7.99
N GLN A 60 18.96 13.85 -8.14
CA GLN A 60 19.45 13.07 -7.00
C GLN A 60 20.24 13.94 -6.00
N GLU A 61 21.14 14.81 -6.48
CA GLU A 61 21.88 15.73 -5.61
C GLU A 61 20.95 16.64 -4.80
N ILE A 62 19.82 17.06 -5.38
CA ILE A 62 18.83 17.88 -4.67
C ILE A 62 18.04 17.04 -3.68
N LEU A 63 17.61 15.82 -4.06
CA LEU A 63 16.91 14.90 -3.16
C LEU A 63 17.74 14.63 -1.90
N GLU A 64 19.04 14.36 -2.05
CA GLU A 64 19.97 14.11 -0.95
C GLU A 64 20.18 15.32 -0.01
N SER A 65 19.66 16.50 -0.36
CA SER A 65 19.71 17.69 0.51
C SER A 65 18.56 17.79 1.52
N TYR A 66 17.49 17.00 1.35
CA TYR A 66 16.40 16.90 2.33
C TYR A 66 16.83 16.01 3.50
N ASP A 67 16.59 16.45 4.74
CA ASP A 67 16.87 15.63 5.93
C ASP A 67 15.79 14.55 6.09
N PRO A 68 16.13 13.25 5.93
CA PRO A 68 15.13 12.19 6.01
C PRO A 68 14.49 12.02 7.39
N SER A 69 15.03 12.64 8.45
CA SER A 69 14.46 12.63 9.81
C SER A 69 13.36 13.66 10.02
N GLU A 70 13.23 14.66 9.14
CA GLU A 70 12.15 15.66 9.15
C GLU A 70 10.94 15.22 8.31
N LEU A 71 11.04 14.08 7.62
CA LEU A 71 9.99 13.53 6.76
C LEU A 71 9.03 12.66 7.57
N ASN A 72 7.74 12.77 7.28
CA ASN A 72 6.75 11.81 7.80
C ASN A 72 6.92 10.42 7.15
N TYR A 73 6.13 9.44 7.59
CA TYR A 73 6.21 8.06 7.11
C TYR A 73 6.08 7.94 5.58
N ASP A 74 5.01 8.47 4.98
CA ASP A 74 4.75 8.37 3.53
C ASP A 74 5.82 9.10 2.71
N GLN A 75 6.26 10.26 3.20
CA GLN A 75 7.37 11.01 2.62
C GLN A 75 8.67 10.22 2.68
N ARG A 76 8.89 9.46 3.75
CA ARG A 76 10.09 8.63 3.90
C ARG A 76 10.07 7.42 2.96
N ILE A 77 8.93 6.77 2.78
CA ILE A 77 8.76 5.73 1.76
C ILE A 77 9.05 6.31 0.36
N SER A 78 8.47 7.48 0.07
CA SER A 78 8.66 8.18 -1.22
C SER A 78 10.13 8.58 -1.44
N TYR A 79 10.80 9.10 -0.41
CA TYR A 79 12.22 9.47 -0.44
C TYR A 79 13.08 8.26 -0.77
N ASP A 80 12.93 7.16 -0.03
CA ASP A 80 13.78 5.99 -0.19
C ASP A 80 13.53 5.29 -1.53
N SER A 81 12.27 5.25 -1.99
CA SER A 81 11.94 4.72 -3.31
C SER A 81 12.52 5.57 -4.43
N TYR A 82 12.35 6.90 -4.37
CA TYR A 82 12.83 7.79 -5.42
C TYR A 82 14.36 7.87 -5.45
N SER A 83 15.00 7.85 -4.28
CA SER A 83 16.45 7.76 -4.13
C SER A 83 17.00 6.50 -4.79
N TRP A 84 16.39 5.34 -4.52
CA TRP A 84 16.77 4.09 -5.17
C TRP A 84 16.65 4.17 -6.69
N LEU A 85 15.52 4.69 -7.20
CA LEU A 85 15.25 4.80 -8.63
C LEU A 85 16.24 5.72 -9.36
N LEU A 86 16.53 6.89 -8.79
CA LEU A 86 17.50 7.82 -9.36
C LEU A 86 18.91 7.22 -9.35
N ALA A 87 19.30 6.55 -8.26
CA ALA A 87 20.59 5.88 -8.16
C ALA A 87 20.73 4.75 -9.18
N ASP A 88 19.65 3.98 -9.40
CA ASP A 88 19.61 2.92 -10.39
C ASP A 88 19.74 3.47 -11.82
N TRP A 89 18.95 4.48 -12.21
CA TRP A 89 19.12 5.14 -13.50
C TRP A 89 20.50 5.77 -13.68
N ASN A 90 21.09 6.35 -12.64
CA ASN A 90 22.43 6.92 -12.74
C ASN A 90 23.49 5.83 -12.95
N ALA A 91 23.28 4.63 -12.41
CA ALA A 91 24.13 3.48 -12.69
C ALA A 91 23.95 2.95 -14.13
N GLU A 92 22.74 3.01 -14.70
CA GLU A 92 22.48 2.62 -16.10
C GLU A 92 23.24 3.46 -17.11
N ARG A 93 23.58 4.72 -16.79
CA ARG A 93 24.34 5.61 -17.68
C ARG A 93 25.66 4.97 -18.16
N GLU A 94 26.34 4.19 -17.32
CA GLU A 94 27.56 3.47 -17.71
C GLU A 94 27.31 2.49 -18.87
N PHE A 95 26.11 1.91 -18.91
CA PHE A 95 25.70 0.86 -19.83
C PHE A 95 24.69 1.31 -20.88
N MET A 96 24.50 2.63 -21.08
CA MET A 96 23.51 3.16 -22.03
C MET A 96 23.70 2.67 -23.48
N TYR A 97 24.91 2.22 -23.83
CA TYR A 97 25.22 1.65 -25.15
C TYR A 97 25.04 0.13 -25.23
N HIS A 98 24.84 -0.55 -24.10
CA HIS A 98 24.71 -2.02 -23.99
C HIS A 98 23.31 -2.52 -24.30
N VAL A 99 22.31 -1.65 -24.22
CA VAL A 99 20.95 -1.93 -24.67
C VAL A 99 20.92 -1.88 -26.19
N TYR A 100 20.46 -2.96 -26.83
CA TYR A 100 20.40 -3.02 -28.29
C TYR A 100 19.29 -2.09 -28.83
N PRO A 101 19.62 -1.08 -29.66
CA PRO A 101 18.62 -0.12 -30.14
C PRO A 101 17.53 -0.75 -31.01
N VAL A 102 17.88 -1.81 -31.75
CA VAL A 102 16.97 -2.47 -32.71
C VAL A 102 16.98 -3.96 -32.52
N THR A 103 15.80 -4.52 -32.26
CA THR A 103 15.59 -5.96 -32.11
C THR A 103 14.36 -6.43 -32.89
N HIS A 104 14.03 -7.72 -32.83
CA HIS A 104 12.87 -8.27 -33.54
C HIS A 104 11.57 -8.20 -32.73
N GLY A 105 11.65 -7.85 -31.44
CA GLY A 105 10.54 -7.72 -30.49
C GLY A 105 10.35 -6.26 -30.06
N PHE A 106 10.27 -5.99 -28.76
CA PHE A 106 10.20 -4.64 -28.20
C PHE A 106 11.37 -3.79 -28.69
N SER A 107 11.06 -2.69 -29.37
CA SER A 107 12.01 -1.76 -29.96
C SER A 107 11.24 -0.73 -30.76
N ARG A 108 11.84 0.46 -30.90
CA ARG A 108 11.21 1.65 -31.46
C ARG A 108 10.38 1.39 -32.72
N GLN A 109 10.91 0.65 -33.67
CA GLN A 109 10.25 0.40 -34.96
C GLN A 109 9.00 -0.48 -34.88
N ASN A 110 8.85 -1.27 -33.80
CA ASN A 110 7.64 -2.05 -33.54
C ASN A 110 6.68 -1.30 -32.61
N ASP A 111 7.21 -0.61 -31.59
CA ASP A 111 6.40 0.06 -30.57
C ASP A 111 5.63 1.26 -31.15
N LEU A 112 6.18 1.94 -32.15
CA LEU A 112 5.47 3.03 -32.84
C LEU A 112 4.15 2.57 -33.48
N PHE A 113 4.04 1.35 -34.00
CA PHE A 113 2.76 0.89 -34.56
C PHE A 113 1.67 0.88 -33.50
N ARG A 114 1.98 0.28 -32.34
CA ARG A 114 1.06 0.18 -31.20
C ARG A 114 0.75 1.57 -30.61
N PHE A 115 1.75 2.44 -30.49
CA PHE A 115 1.55 3.79 -29.97
C PHE A 115 0.51 4.57 -30.79
N PHE A 116 0.67 4.60 -32.11
CA PHE A 116 -0.26 5.28 -33.00
C PHE A 116 -1.62 4.57 -33.08
N GLU A 117 -1.65 3.24 -33.00
CA GLU A 117 -2.88 2.46 -33.08
C GLU A 117 -3.74 2.57 -31.82
N ASP A 118 -3.14 2.45 -30.64
CA ASP A 118 -3.85 2.22 -29.38
C ASP A 118 -3.75 3.38 -28.38
N GLU A 119 -2.61 4.08 -28.32
CA GLU A 119 -2.34 5.05 -27.25
C GLU A 119 -2.61 6.50 -27.66
N GLN A 120 -2.34 6.85 -28.92
CA GLN A 120 -2.53 8.21 -29.40
C GLN A 120 -4.04 8.56 -29.47
N PRO A 121 -4.50 9.61 -28.76
CA PRO A 121 -5.88 10.06 -28.85
C PRO A 121 -6.25 10.44 -30.28
N LEU A 122 -7.49 10.15 -30.69
CA LEU A 122 -8.05 10.48 -32.01
C LEU A 122 -9.52 10.90 -31.88
N GLU A 123 -9.77 11.85 -31.00
CA GLU A 123 -11.14 12.28 -30.64
C GLU A 123 -11.48 13.68 -31.16
N THR A 124 -10.45 14.50 -31.40
CA THR A 124 -10.59 15.90 -31.82
C THR A 124 -9.78 16.24 -33.07
N LEU A 125 -10.08 17.40 -33.67
CA LEU A 125 -9.37 18.03 -34.77
C LEU A 125 -7.90 18.26 -34.39
N GLU A 126 -7.63 18.71 -33.16
CA GLU A 126 -6.27 18.90 -32.66
C GLU A 126 -5.54 17.55 -32.63
N ASN A 127 -6.17 16.50 -32.10
CA ASN A 127 -5.55 15.17 -32.08
C ASN A 127 -5.20 14.63 -33.49
N VAL A 128 -6.03 14.89 -34.50
CA VAL A 128 -5.73 14.49 -35.90
C VAL A 128 -4.52 15.26 -36.44
N GLN A 129 -4.41 16.55 -36.10
CA GLN A 129 -3.24 17.37 -36.49
C GLN A 129 -1.97 16.87 -35.79
N ASP A 130 -2.07 16.52 -34.52
CA ASP A 130 -1.00 15.97 -33.69
C ASP A 130 -0.51 14.62 -34.23
N TYR A 131 -1.45 13.75 -34.60
CA TYR A 131 -1.17 12.47 -35.26
C TYR A 131 -0.37 12.63 -36.54
N ILE A 132 -0.79 13.54 -37.42
CA ILE A 132 -0.06 13.80 -38.67
C ILE A 132 1.30 14.43 -38.37
N SER A 133 1.39 15.35 -37.41
CA SER A 133 2.66 15.99 -37.04
C SER A 133 3.68 14.98 -36.52
N ARG A 134 3.26 13.97 -35.76
CA ARG A 134 4.14 12.87 -35.32
C ARG A 134 4.55 11.97 -36.48
N LEU A 135 3.66 11.67 -37.43
CA LEU A 135 4.02 10.91 -38.64
C LEU A 135 5.12 11.61 -39.45
N GLU A 136 5.15 12.94 -39.45
CA GLU A 136 6.17 13.75 -40.13
C GLU A 136 7.53 13.72 -39.44
N GLN A 137 7.62 13.25 -38.19
CA GLN A 137 8.86 13.18 -37.38
C GLN A 137 9.52 11.79 -37.37
N VAL A 138 8.90 10.77 -37.97
CA VAL A 138 9.38 9.38 -37.89
C VAL A 138 10.77 9.21 -38.53
N ASP A 139 11.09 9.99 -39.57
CA ASP A 139 12.42 10.00 -40.20
C ASP A 139 13.51 10.59 -39.30
N GLU A 140 13.23 11.66 -38.57
CA GLU A 140 14.16 12.22 -37.58
C GLU A 140 14.46 11.20 -36.46
N GLN A 141 13.42 10.54 -35.96
CA GLN A 141 13.52 9.45 -34.98
C GLN A 141 14.41 8.30 -35.48
N PHE A 142 14.20 7.86 -36.71
CA PHE A 142 14.96 6.74 -37.27
C PHE A 142 16.38 7.15 -37.65
N ALA A 143 16.63 8.42 -37.95
CA ALA A 143 17.98 8.94 -38.09
C ALA A 143 18.75 8.84 -36.76
N CYS A 144 18.12 9.20 -35.63
CA CYS A 144 18.69 8.95 -34.29
C CYS A 144 18.93 7.45 -34.05
N LEU A 145 17.96 6.61 -34.37
CA LEU A 145 18.07 5.16 -34.18
C LEU A 145 19.25 4.54 -34.96
N ILE A 146 19.42 4.97 -36.22
CA ILE A 146 20.56 4.55 -37.07
C ILE A 146 21.88 5.09 -36.50
N GLY A 147 21.92 6.35 -36.07
CA GLY A 147 23.09 6.92 -35.39
C GLY A 147 23.48 6.14 -34.14
N ASN A 148 22.51 5.75 -33.32
CA ASN A 148 22.73 4.93 -32.13
C ASN A 148 23.30 3.54 -32.48
N LEU A 149 22.85 2.91 -33.58
CA LEU A 149 23.42 1.66 -34.07
C LEU A 149 24.89 1.82 -34.48
N GLU A 150 25.23 2.91 -35.17
CA GLU A 150 26.60 3.22 -35.62
C GLU A 150 27.53 3.52 -34.43
N ASP A 151 27.06 4.31 -33.45
CA ASP A 151 27.80 4.64 -32.23
C ASP A 151 28.06 3.40 -31.36
N SER A 152 27.06 2.52 -31.22
CA SER A 152 27.20 1.26 -30.48
C SER A 152 28.20 0.34 -31.18
N GLU A 153 28.11 0.20 -32.50
CA GLU A 153 29.06 -0.58 -33.31
C GLU A 153 30.49 -0.06 -33.14
N ALA A 154 30.70 1.26 -33.17
CA ALA A 154 32.02 1.88 -32.98
C ALA A 154 32.65 1.55 -31.61
N ARG A 155 31.81 1.23 -30.61
CA ARG A 155 32.22 0.82 -29.26
C ARG A 155 32.37 -0.69 -29.11
N GLY A 156 32.13 -1.46 -30.18
CA GLY A 156 32.17 -2.93 -30.15
C GLY A 156 30.93 -3.56 -29.52
N ILE A 157 29.83 -2.83 -29.44
CA ILE A 157 28.55 -3.31 -28.91
C ILE A 157 27.57 -3.45 -30.08
N MET A 158 27.20 -4.69 -30.39
CA MET A 158 26.29 -4.98 -31.48
C MET A 158 25.35 -6.12 -31.09
N ALA A 159 24.09 -6.02 -31.48
CA ALA A 159 23.17 -7.14 -31.36
C ALA A 159 23.62 -8.31 -32.26
N PRO A 160 23.29 -9.56 -31.90
CA PRO A 160 23.64 -10.73 -32.72
C PRO A 160 23.11 -10.66 -34.16
N ALA A 161 23.86 -11.20 -35.11
CA ALA A 161 23.53 -11.17 -36.54
C ALA A 161 22.12 -11.72 -36.85
N GLN A 162 21.73 -12.81 -36.18
CA GLN A 162 20.40 -13.41 -36.35
C GLN A 162 19.28 -12.49 -35.84
N MET A 163 19.54 -11.71 -34.80
CA MET A 163 18.56 -10.76 -34.24
C MET A 163 18.35 -9.59 -35.20
N LEU A 164 19.44 -9.02 -35.72
CA LEU A 164 19.39 -7.95 -36.73
C LEU A 164 18.70 -8.43 -38.02
N GLN A 165 19.00 -9.66 -38.47
CA GLN A 165 18.34 -10.25 -39.63
C GLN A 165 16.83 -10.38 -39.44
N ARG A 166 16.38 -10.90 -38.28
CA ARG A 166 14.94 -11.00 -37.98
C ARG A 166 14.26 -9.64 -37.91
N ALA A 167 14.91 -8.64 -37.33
CA ALA A 167 14.39 -7.27 -37.30
C ALA A 167 14.21 -6.73 -38.73
N ALA A 168 15.24 -6.87 -39.58
CA ALA A 168 15.17 -6.46 -40.98
C ALA A 168 14.06 -7.20 -41.75
N ASP A 169 13.93 -8.51 -41.57
CA ASP A 169 12.90 -9.32 -42.23
C ASP A 169 11.48 -8.95 -41.77
N ARG A 170 11.29 -8.65 -40.48
CA ARG A 170 10.02 -8.15 -39.95
C ARG A 170 9.64 -6.81 -40.57
N ILE A 171 10.57 -5.86 -40.64
CA ILE A 171 10.34 -4.55 -41.28
C ILE A 171 9.99 -4.75 -42.76
N ARG A 172 10.74 -5.60 -43.48
CA ARG A 172 10.44 -5.97 -44.87
C ARG A 172 9.12 -6.70 -45.06
N GLY A 173 8.53 -7.27 -44.01
CA GLY A 173 7.20 -7.87 -44.07
C GLY A 173 6.08 -6.85 -43.97
N VAL A 174 6.28 -5.76 -43.21
CA VAL A 174 5.26 -4.75 -42.91
C VAL A 174 5.35 -3.53 -43.85
N VAL A 175 6.56 -3.03 -44.10
CA VAL A 175 6.81 -1.79 -44.87
C VAL A 175 6.79 -1.92 -46.41
N PRO A 176 6.79 -3.10 -47.07
CA PRO A 176 6.69 -3.14 -48.54
C PRO A 176 5.27 -2.85 -49.05
N GLY A 177 4.32 -2.56 -48.15
CA GLY A 177 2.96 -2.15 -48.46
C GLY A 177 2.85 -0.73 -49.02
N SER A 178 1.66 -0.34 -49.46
CA SER A 178 1.36 1.06 -49.76
C SER A 178 1.09 1.82 -48.46
N ALA A 179 1.23 3.16 -48.47
CA ALA A 179 0.92 4.00 -47.31
C ALA A 179 -0.47 3.68 -46.70
N ALA A 180 -1.46 3.40 -47.55
CA ALA A 180 -2.82 3.08 -47.14
C ALA A 180 -3.01 1.70 -46.48
N SER A 181 -1.99 0.83 -46.53
CA SER A 181 -2.02 -0.50 -45.91
C SER A 181 -1.23 -0.61 -44.61
N LEU A 182 -0.54 0.46 -44.21
CA LEU A 182 0.23 0.47 -42.97
C LEU A 182 -0.67 0.74 -41.76
N PRO A 183 -0.39 0.14 -40.59
CA PRO A 183 -1.16 0.37 -39.36
C PRO A 183 -1.35 1.84 -39.01
N PHE A 184 -0.33 2.67 -39.27
CA PHE A 184 -0.38 4.12 -39.12
C PHE A 184 -1.54 4.79 -39.88
N TYR A 185 -1.84 4.34 -41.10
CA TYR A 185 -2.94 4.91 -41.88
C TYR A 185 -4.27 4.27 -41.50
N THR A 186 -4.31 2.95 -41.35
CA THR A 186 -5.58 2.23 -41.11
C THR A 186 -6.19 2.61 -39.77
N ALA A 187 -5.39 2.83 -38.73
CA ALA A 187 -5.86 3.32 -37.43
C ALA A 187 -6.52 4.71 -37.56
N LEU A 188 -5.89 5.64 -38.28
CA LEU A 188 -6.46 6.96 -38.53
C LEU A 188 -7.74 6.87 -39.37
N GLU A 189 -7.75 6.07 -40.44
CA GLU A 189 -8.91 5.88 -41.31
C GLU A 189 -10.13 5.34 -40.57
N GLU A 190 -9.92 4.38 -39.67
CA GLU A 190 -10.97 3.81 -38.85
C GLU A 190 -11.54 4.83 -37.86
N LYS A 191 -10.68 5.57 -37.16
CA LYS A 191 -11.10 6.42 -36.02
C LYS A 191 -11.58 7.82 -36.45
N ILE A 192 -11.04 8.41 -37.52
CA ILE A 192 -11.37 9.78 -37.95
C ILE A 192 -12.85 9.97 -38.32
N GLY A 193 -13.53 8.88 -38.67
CA GLY A 193 -14.97 8.87 -38.98
C GLY A 193 -15.85 9.25 -37.79
N ALA A 194 -15.41 8.94 -36.56
CA ALA A 194 -16.15 9.19 -35.32
C ALA A 194 -16.06 10.65 -34.85
N ILE A 195 -15.09 11.42 -35.35
CA ILE A 195 -14.84 12.81 -34.92
C ILE A 195 -15.91 13.74 -35.50
N ALA A 196 -16.84 14.17 -34.65
CA ALA A 196 -18.06 14.89 -35.06
C ALA A 196 -17.79 16.28 -35.66
N GLU A 197 -16.73 16.95 -35.23
CA GLU A 197 -16.37 18.30 -35.69
C GLU A 197 -15.78 18.37 -37.11
N LEU A 198 -15.39 17.22 -37.67
CA LEU A 198 -14.82 17.15 -39.01
C LEU A 198 -15.91 16.97 -40.09
N SER A 199 -15.87 17.83 -41.11
CA SER A 199 -16.64 17.60 -42.34
C SER A 199 -16.04 16.45 -43.15
N ALA A 200 -16.84 15.85 -44.05
CA ALA A 200 -16.33 14.82 -44.96
C ALA A 200 -15.15 15.28 -45.83
N GLY A 201 -15.11 16.57 -46.19
CA GLY A 201 -13.97 17.16 -46.90
C GLY A 201 -12.72 17.21 -46.04
N GLN A 202 -12.82 17.71 -44.80
CA GLN A 202 -11.69 17.74 -43.87
C GLN A 202 -11.13 16.35 -43.57
N ARG A 203 -12.00 15.35 -43.38
CA ARG A 203 -11.56 13.95 -43.18
C ARG A 203 -10.73 13.46 -44.37
N GLN A 204 -11.19 13.71 -45.60
CA GLN A 204 -10.44 13.34 -46.80
C GLN A 204 -9.11 14.10 -46.92
N ASP A 205 -9.09 15.39 -46.57
CA ASP A 205 -7.88 16.20 -46.58
C ASP A 205 -6.85 15.70 -45.57
N PHE A 206 -7.27 15.27 -44.38
CA PHE A 206 -6.39 14.69 -43.36
C PHE A 206 -5.88 13.30 -43.75
N LEU A 207 -6.72 12.43 -44.32
CA LEU A 207 -6.26 11.14 -44.85
C LEU A 207 -5.24 11.32 -45.98
N ALA A 208 -5.41 12.33 -46.83
CA ALA A 208 -4.43 12.67 -47.87
C ALA A 208 -3.11 13.18 -47.27
N GLN A 209 -3.17 14.00 -46.22
CA GLN A 209 -1.98 14.46 -45.48
C GLN A 209 -1.25 13.29 -44.80
N ALA A 210 -1.96 12.36 -44.17
CA ALA A 210 -1.36 11.16 -43.58
C ALA A 210 -0.65 10.31 -44.64
N ILE A 211 -1.28 10.08 -45.81
CA ILE A 211 -0.63 9.40 -46.94
C ILE A 211 0.65 10.13 -47.37
N GLN A 212 0.63 11.47 -47.40
CA GLN A 212 1.81 12.25 -47.75
C GLN A 212 2.92 12.06 -46.70
N ALA A 213 2.62 12.26 -45.42
CA ALA A 213 3.57 12.10 -44.31
C ALA A 213 4.18 10.69 -44.28
N ILE A 214 3.36 9.65 -44.45
CA ILE A 214 3.82 8.26 -44.50
C ILE A 214 4.77 8.02 -45.68
N ASN A 215 4.48 8.57 -46.86
CA ASN A 215 5.35 8.40 -48.02
C ASN A 215 6.64 9.22 -47.95
N SER A 216 6.63 10.36 -47.26
CA SER A 216 7.80 11.25 -47.17
C SER A 216 8.71 10.97 -45.99
N SER A 217 8.16 10.53 -44.85
CA SER A 217 8.88 10.33 -43.59
C SER A 217 8.93 8.83 -43.23
N VAL A 218 7.78 8.20 -42.97
CA VAL A 218 7.70 6.82 -42.43
C VAL A 218 8.33 5.76 -43.33
N ILE A 219 7.85 5.59 -44.58
CA ILE A 219 8.35 4.52 -45.46
C ILE A 219 9.85 4.66 -45.73
N PRO A 220 10.38 5.85 -46.10
CA PRO A 220 11.81 6.05 -46.27
C PRO A 220 12.62 5.76 -45.00
N ALA A 221 12.13 6.14 -43.82
CA ALA A 221 12.78 5.90 -42.54
C ALA A 221 13.01 4.40 -42.27
N TYR A 222 11.96 3.60 -42.40
CA TYR A 222 12.07 2.15 -42.22
C TYR A 222 12.94 1.49 -43.30
N GLN A 223 12.91 1.99 -44.55
CA GLN A 223 13.81 1.51 -45.61
C GLN A 223 15.28 1.83 -45.30
N ALA A 224 15.56 3.01 -44.78
CA ALA A 224 16.90 3.41 -44.35
C ALA A 224 17.39 2.53 -43.20
N LEU A 225 16.52 2.23 -42.23
CA LEU A 225 16.85 1.31 -41.13
C LEU A 225 17.19 -0.09 -41.65
N VAL A 226 16.38 -0.66 -42.56
CA VAL A 226 16.71 -1.97 -43.18
C VAL A 226 18.07 -1.95 -43.87
N ALA A 227 18.39 -0.87 -44.59
CA ALA A 227 19.69 -0.73 -45.24
C ALA A 227 20.85 -0.66 -44.23
N ALA A 228 20.67 0.04 -43.10
CA ALA A 228 21.65 0.09 -42.02
C ALA A 228 21.86 -1.30 -41.39
N LEU A 229 20.77 -2.02 -41.09
CA LEU A 229 20.82 -3.39 -40.56
C LEU A 229 21.54 -4.35 -41.51
N ASP A 230 21.20 -4.33 -42.81
CA ASP A 230 21.89 -5.11 -43.85
C ASP A 230 23.39 -4.81 -43.91
N GLY A 231 23.74 -3.54 -43.69
CA GLY A 231 25.12 -3.10 -43.58
C GLY A 231 25.84 -3.72 -42.38
N GLN A 232 25.18 -3.82 -41.21
CA GLN A 232 25.77 -4.32 -39.95
C GLN A 232 25.83 -5.85 -39.85
N ILE A 233 24.84 -6.56 -40.38
CA ILE A 233 24.70 -8.03 -40.24
C ILE A 233 26.00 -8.81 -40.52
N PRO A 234 26.79 -8.52 -41.57
CA PRO A 234 28.03 -9.26 -41.85
C PRO A 234 29.13 -9.11 -40.79
N ARG A 235 29.05 -8.09 -39.93
CA ARG A 235 30.02 -7.80 -38.85
C ARG A 235 29.47 -8.11 -37.45
N ALA A 236 28.17 -8.34 -37.34
CA ALA A 236 27.49 -8.61 -36.09
C ALA A 236 27.92 -9.96 -35.45
N PRO A 237 27.96 -10.06 -34.11
CA PRO A 237 28.41 -11.24 -33.41
C PRO A 237 27.42 -12.41 -33.52
N ALA A 238 27.87 -13.58 -33.04
CA ALA A 238 27.00 -14.74 -32.85
C ALA A 238 26.00 -14.51 -31.70
N MET A 239 24.95 -15.33 -31.68
CA MET A 239 23.86 -15.27 -30.71
C MET A 239 24.27 -15.92 -29.37
N ASN A 240 25.11 -15.22 -28.62
CA ASN A 240 25.56 -15.57 -27.27
C ASN A 240 25.08 -14.52 -26.26
N GLY A 241 25.17 -14.85 -24.97
CA GLY A 241 24.89 -13.91 -23.88
C GLY A 241 25.83 -12.70 -23.86
N VAL A 242 25.41 -11.68 -23.11
CA VAL A 242 26.06 -10.36 -23.05
C VAL A 242 27.50 -10.36 -22.53
N TRP A 243 27.97 -11.45 -21.90
CA TRP A 243 29.38 -11.65 -21.55
C TRP A 243 30.34 -11.47 -22.73
N GLN A 244 29.86 -11.60 -23.97
CA GLN A 244 30.66 -11.35 -25.17
C GLN A 244 30.90 -9.87 -25.47
N LEU A 245 30.10 -8.96 -24.88
CA LEU A 245 30.22 -7.52 -25.06
C LEU A 245 31.36 -6.95 -24.18
N PRO A 246 31.94 -5.79 -24.56
CA PRO A 246 32.82 -5.04 -23.66
C PRO A 246 32.15 -4.78 -22.31
N ASN A 247 32.80 -5.11 -21.20
CA ASN A 247 32.23 -5.04 -19.84
C ASN A 247 30.89 -5.79 -19.67
N GLY A 248 30.68 -6.89 -20.40
CA GLY A 248 29.43 -7.66 -20.38
C GLY A 248 29.04 -8.24 -19.02
N ASP A 249 30.01 -8.67 -18.21
CA ASP A 249 29.73 -9.18 -16.86
C ASP A 249 29.22 -8.07 -15.93
N GLY A 250 29.78 -6.85 -16.04
CA GLY A 250 29.32 -5.67 -15.29
C GLY A 250 27.91 -5.24 -15.73
N PHE A 251 27.66 -5.23 -17.04
CA PHE A 251 26.33 -4.95 -17.58
C PHE A 251 25.29 -5.95 -17.06
N TYR A 252 25.60 -7.25 -17.10
CA TYR A 252 24.67 -8.27 -16.63
C TYR A 252 24.35 -8.14 -15.14
N ALA A 253 25.35 -7.85 -14.31
CA ALA A 253 25.15 -7.60 -12.89
C ALA A 253 24.25 -6.36 -12.65
N ALA A 254 24.46 -5.28 -13.41
CA ALA A 254 23.61 -4.10 -13.34
C ALA A 254 22.15 -4.39 -13.74
N MET A 255 21.94 -5.18 -14.80
CA MET A 255 20.58 -5.57 -15.23
C MET A 255 19.88 -6.50 -14.22
N LEU A 256 20.61 -7.42 -13.59
CA LEU A 256 20.06 -8.22 -12.48
C LEU A 256 19.63 -7.33 -11.32
N ARG A 257 20.45 -6.34 -10.93
CA ARG A 257 20.11 -5.39 -9.86
C ARG A 257 18.90 -4.54 -10.23
N HIS A 258 18.89 -3.97 -11.44
CA HIS A 258 17.80 -3.14 -11.96
C HIS A 258 16.46 -3.89 -11.92
N HIS A 259 16.40 -5.11 -12.47
CA HIS A 259 15.15 -5.85 -12.57
C HIS A 259 14.75 -6.55 -11.27
N THR A 260 15.70 -7.12 -10.53
CA THR A 260 15.37 -7.85 -9.29
C THR A 260 15.24 -6.94 -8.09
N THR A 261 15.80 -5.73 -8.14
CA THR A 261 15.93 -4.79 -7.01
C THR A 261 16.72 -5.36 -5.82
N THR A 262 17.51 -6.41 -6.07
CA THR A 262 18.35 -7.09 -5.08
C THR A 262 19.84 -7.02 -5.47
N GLU A 263 20.71 -7.24 -4.48
CA GLU A 263 22.16 -7.35 -4.68
C GLU A 263 22.63 -8.80 -4.91
N ARG A 264 21.70 -9.72 -5.24
CA ARG A 264 22.02 -11.14 -5.43
C ARG A 264 22.86 -11.34 -6.68
N SER A 265 23.85 -12.22 -6.57
CA SER A 265 24.69 -12.61 -7.70
C SER A 265 23.96 -13.53 -8.68
N ALA A 266 24.42 -13.54 -9.94
CA ALA A 266 23.93 -14.46 -10.96
C ALA A 266 24.01 -15.94 -10.53
N ALA A 267 25.02 -16.32 -9.75
CA ALA A 267 25.18 -17.69 -9.25
C ALA A 267 24.14 -18.04 -8.18
N GLU A 268 23.81 -17.10 -7.28
CA GLU A 268 22.76 -17.28 -6.28
C GLU A 268 21.39 -17.40 -6.94
N ILE A 269 21.08 -16.51 -7.90
CA ILE A 269 19.84 -16.57 -8.68
C ILE A 269 19.74 -17.88 -9.46
N HIS A 270 20.83 -18.34 -10.08
CA HIS A 270 20.85 -19.63 -10.78
C HIS A 270 20.51 -20.79 -9.85
N GLN A 271 21.14 -20.83 -8.66
CA GLN A 271 20.91 -21.91 -7.70
C GLN A 271 19.48 -21.89 -7.17
N GLN A 272 18.94 -20.72 -6.82
CA GLN A 272 17.54 -20.59 -6.41
C GLN A 272 16.57 -21.04 -7.52
N GLY A 273 16.88 -20.73 -8.78
CA GLY A 273 16.13 -21.22 -9.93
C GLY A 273 16.15 -22.75 -10.02
N LEU A 274 17.29 -23.39 -9.80
CA LEU A 274 17.40 -24.86 -9.79
C LEU A 274 16.58 -25.49 -8.65
N ASP A 275 16.60 -24.88 -7.48
CA ASP A 275 15.86 -25.35 -6.31
C ASP A 275 14.34 -25.27 -6.56
N GLU A 276 13.85 -24.16 -7.12
CA GLU A 276 12.44 -24.00 -7.48
C GLU A 276 12.01 -24.89 -8.65
N VAL A 277 12.88 -25.09 -9.65
CA VAL A 277 12.64 -26.08 -10.72
C VAL A 277 12.43 -27.47 -10.13
N ALA A 278 13.27 -27.88 -9.17
CA ALA A 278 13.14 -29.19 -8.55
C ALA A 278 11.81 -29.33 -7.78
N ARG A 279 11.45 -28.33 -6.96
CA ARG A 279 10.19 -28.33 -6.19
C ARG A 279 8.96 -28.42 -7.10
N ILE A 280 8.85 -27.53 -8.09
CA ILE A 280 7.66 -27.46 -8.96
C ILE A 280 7.58 -28.69 -9.86
N THR A 281 8.71 -29.25 -10.30
CA THR A 281 8.75 -30.49 -11.09
C THR A 281 8.16 -31.67 -10.30
N GLU A 282 8.41 -31.75 -8.99
CA GLU A 282 7.83 -32.79 -8.13
C GLU A 282 6.30 -32.64 -8.04
N GLU A 283 5.81 -31.43 -7.78
CA GLU A 283 4.36 -31.14 -7.72
C GLU A 283 3.65 -31.46 -9.05
N ILE A 284 4.26 -31.12 -10.18
CA ILE A 284 3.73 -31.45 -11.52
C ILE A 284 3.67 -32.96 -11.73
N ARG A 285 4.69 -33.70 -11.30
CA ARG A 285 4.70 -35.16 -11.43
C ARG A 285 3.60 -35.82 -10.59
N ASP A 286 3.38 -35.34 -9.38
CA ASP A 286 2.27 -35.80 -8.54
C ASP A 286 0.91 -35.56 -9.22
N ALA A 287 0.73 -34.40 -9.87
CA ALA A 287 -0.50 -34.11 -10.62
C ALA A 287 -0.66 -34.99 -11.87
N PHE A 288 0.42 -35.30 -12.59
CA PHE A 288 0.37 -36.28 -13.69
C PHE A 288 0.01 -37.69 -13.20
N ASP A 289 0.52 -38.09 -12.03
CA ASP A 289 0.19 -39.38 -11.42
C ASP A 289 -1.29 -39.46 -11.03
N LEU A 290 -1.89 -38.37 -10.52
CA LEU A 290 -3.33 -38.28 -10.24
C LEU A 290 -4.19 -38.47 -11.50
N LEU A 291 -3.71 -38.00 -12.67
CA LEU A 291 -4.35 -38.20 -13.97
C LEU A 291 -4.09 -39.60 -14.56
N GLY A 292 -3.22 -40.40 -13.94
CA GLY A 292 -2.83 -41.72 -14.45
C GLY A 292 -1.99 -41.65 -15.73
N TYR A 293 -1.25 -40.56 -15.94
CA TYR A 293 -0.35 -40.43 -17.07
C TYR A 293 0.90 -41.31 -16.89
N PRO A 294 1.58 -41.76 -17.97
CA PRO A 294 2.70 -42.68 -17.86
C PRO A 294 3.93 -42.00 -17.20
N PRO A 295 4.50 -42.56 -16.12
CA PRO A 295 5.59 -41.91 -15.37
C PRO A 295 6.92 -41.87 -16.13
N ASP A 296 7.08 -42.69 -17.17
CA ASP A 296 8.28 -42.77 -18.01
C ASP A 296 8.26 -41.81 -19.22
N GLU A 297 7.16 -41.09 -19.44
CA GLU A 297 7.07 -40.07 -20.49
C GLU A 297 7.79 -38.77 -20.11
N THR A 298 8.31 -38.10 -21.13
CA THR A 298 8.97 -36.80 -20.96
C THR A 298 7.93 -35.69 -20.75
N PHE A 299 8.34 -34.57 -20.17
CA PHE A 299 7.46 -33.41 -19.99
C PHE A 299 6.77 -32.95 -21.29
N PRO A 300 7.47 -32.88 -22.45
CA PRO A 300 6.81 -32.61 -23.74
C PRO A 300 5.69 -33.60 -24.10
N GLN A 301 5.87 -34.88 -23.82
CA GLN A 301 4.86 -35.90 -24.08
C GLN A 301 3.66 -35.75 -23.14
N LEU A 302 3.92 -35.51 -21.85
CA LEU A 302 2.91 -35.33 -20.82
C LEU A 302 2.07 -34.07 -21.04
N TYR A 303 2.70 -32.93 -21.33
CA TYR A 303 1.97 -31.69 -21.63
C TYR A 303 1.24 -31.73 -22.97
N ASN A 304 1.70 -32.51 -23.94
CA ASN A 304 0.90 -32.78 -25.15
C ASN A 304 -0.39 -33.56 -24.80
N ARG A 305 -0.38 -34.44 -23.78
CA ARG A 305 -1.62 -35.07 -23.28
C ARG A 305 -2.52 -34.05 -22.59
N VAL A 306 -1.97 -33.21 -21.70
CA VAL A 306 -2.71 -32.12 -21.04
C VAL A 306 -3.41 -31.24 -22.07
N ALA A 307 -2.70 -30.82 -23.11
CA ALA A 307 -3.28 -29.99 -24.17
C ALA A 307 -4.49 -30.66 -24.83
N VAL A 308 -4.39 -31.94 -25.18
CA VAL A 308 -5.49 -32.70 -25.79
C VAL A 308 -6.65 -32.92 -24.81
N ASP A 309 -6.35 -33.35 -23.58
CA ASP A 309 -7.34 -33.77 -22.59
C ASP A 309 -8.08 -32.58 -21.95
N SER A 310 -7.43 -31.41 -21.86
CA SER A 310 -8.05 -30.15 -21.41
C SER A 310 -9.05 -29.56 -22.40
N GLY A 311 -8.98 -29.97 -23.67
CA GLY A 311 -9.84 -29.48 -24.74
C GLY A 311 -9.33 -28.22 -25.44
N VAL A 312 -9.91 -27.98 -26.61
CA VAL A 312 -9.59 -26.87 -27.52
C VAL A 312 -10.65 -25.78 -27.39
N VAL A 313 -10.21 -24.53 -27.25
CA VAL A 313 -11.05 -23.33 -27.30
C VAL A 313 -10.93 -22.73 -28.70
N ARG A 314 -12.07 -22.50 -29.36
CA ARG A 314 -12.08 -21.96 -30.73
C ARG A 314 -11.66 -20.50 -30.71
N ALA A 315 -10.97 -20.06 -31.76
CA ALA A 315 -10.50 -18.67 -31.94
C ALA A 315 -11.53 -17.59 -31.51
N ALA A 316 -12.79 -17.73 -31.96
CA ALA A 316 -13.87 -16.77 -31.67
C ALA A 316 -14.41 -16.82 -30.23
N GLU A 317 -14.10 -17.86 -29.46
CA GLU A 317 -14.54 -18.07 -28.07
C GLU A 317 -13.49 -17.63 -27.06
N ILE A 318 -12.25 -17.33 -27.50
CA ILE A 318 -11.14 -16.98 -26.61
C ILE A 318 -11.44 -15.70 -25.82
N VAL A 319 -11.83 -14.62 -26.50
CA VAL A 319 -12.11 -13.33 -25.83
C VAL A 319 -13.27 -13.46 -24.82
N PRO A 320 -14.45 -14.00 -25.20
CA PRO A 320 -15.54 -14.22 -24.24
C PRO A 320 -15.14 -15.09 -23.04
N LEU A 321 -14.31 -16.13 -23.26
CA LEU A 321 -13.85 -16.99 -22.18
C LEU A 321 -12.98 -16.24 -21.16
N PHE A 322 -12.12 -15.33 -21.64
CA PHE A 322 -11.33 -14.48 -20.75
C PHE A 322 -12.19 -13.47 -20.00
N GLU A 323 -13.19 -12.87 -20.64
CA GLU A 323 -14.16 -12.01 -19.98
C GLU A 323 -14.90 -12.76 -18.84
N ASP A 324 -15.32 -14.01 -19.09
CA ASP A 324 -15.95 -14.86 -18.07
C ASP A 324 -15.00 -15.16 -16.88
N PHE A 325 -13.72 -15.45 -17.14
CA PHE A 325 -12.74 -15.67 -16.08
C PHE A 325 -12.49 -14.42 -15.24
N ILE A 326 -12.46 -13.25 -15.86
CA ILE A 326 -12.26 -11.96 -15.17
C ILE A 326 -13.46 -11.67 -14.27
N LEU A 327 -14.69 -11.84 -14.77
CA LEU A 327 -15.91 -11.62 -13.99
C LEU A 327 -15.96 -12.53 -12.76
N GLN A 328 -15.63 -13.82 -12.92
CA GLN A 328 -15.58 -14.75 -11.79
C GLN A 328 -14.51 -14.34 -10.77
N ALA A 329 -13.31 -13.98 -11.23
CA ALA A 329 -12.23 -13.54 -10.36
C ALA A 329 -12.59 -12.26 -9.57
N GLN A 330 -13.34 -11.32 -10.18
CA GLN A 330 -13.83 -10.12 -9.50
C GLN A 330 -14.82 -10.40 -8.36
N GLU A 331 -15.60 -11.48 -8.45
CA GLU A 331 -16.49 -11.90 -7.37
C GLU A 331 -15.70 -12.57 -6.23
N ASP A 332 -14.83 -13.53 -6.59
CA ASP A 332 -14.15 -14.40 -5.63
C ASP A 332 -13.01 -13.67 -4.87
N VAL A 333 -12.37 -12.67 -5.49
CA VAL A 333 -11.25 -11.92 -4.89
C VAL A 333 -11.62 -11.22 -3.57
N THR A 334 -12.91 -10.95 -3.34
CA THR A 334 -13.42 -10.30 -2.13
C THR A 334 -13.19 -11.10 -0.84
N GLU A 335 -12.86 -12.38 -0.95
CA GLU A 335 -12.48 -13.23 0.20
C GLU A 335 -11.15 -12.80 0.82
N VAL A 336 -10.22 -12.27 0.02
CA VAL A 336 -8.86 -11.93 0.45
C VAL A 336 -8.43 -10.50 0.14
N PHE A 337 -9.34 -9.68 -0.40
CA PHE A 337 -9.17 -8.24 -0.55
C PHE A 337 -10.41 -7.50 -0.03
N ASP A 338 -10.20 -6.36 0.63
CA ASP A 338 -11.21 -5.38 1.01
C ASP A 338 -11.14 -4.10 0.14
N ILE A 339 -10.13 -4.01 -0.73
CA ILE A 339 -9.94 -2.96 -1.73
C ILE A 339 -10.11 -3.55 -3.14
N ALA A 340 -10.59 -2.72 -4.06
CA ALA A 340 -10.74 -3.08 -5.47
C ALA A 340 -10.50 -1.84 -6.34
N PRO A 341 -9.95 -2.02 -7.55
CA PRO A 341 -9.74 -0.91 -8.47
C PRO A 341 -11.07 -0.30 -8.92
N GLN A 342 -11.08 1.02 -9.12
CA GLN A 342 -12.16 1.74 -9.80
C GLN A 342 -12.02 1.68 -11.31
N ALA A 343 -10.78 1.62 -11.82
CA ALA A 343 -10.52 1.50 -13.25
C ALA A 343 -11.07 0.18 -13.81
N GLU A 344 -11.68 0.23 -14.99
CA GLU A 344 -12.15 -0.97 -15.69
C GLU A 344 -11.00 -1.70 -16.40
N VAL A 345 -11.21 -3.00 -16.65
CA VAL A 345 -10.36 -3.82 -17.53
C VAL A 345 -11.19 -4.44 -18.66
N ILE A 346 -10.68 -4.35 -19.89
CA ILE A 346 -11.29 -4.94 -21.08
C ILE A 346 -10.35 -5.97 -21.74
N VAL A 347 -10.91 -6.89 -22.53
CA VAL A 347 -10.14 -7.89 -23.29
C VAL A 347 -10.12 -7.51 -24.77
N ILE A 348 -8.92 -7.41 -25.36
CA ILE A 348 -8.73 -7.06 -26.77
C ILE A 348 -8.09 -8.25 -27.51
N GLY A 349 -8.81 -8.79 -28.48
CA GLY A 349 -8.32 -9.87 -29.34
C GLY A 349 -7.40 -9.36 -30.44
N THR A 350 -6.19 -9.93 -30.58
CA THR A 350 -5.24 -9.56 -31.64
C THR A 350 -4.56 -10.77 -32.30
N ALA A 351 -3.55 -10.53 -33.15
CA ALA A 351 -2.76 -11.58 -33.81
C ALA A 351 -1.82 -12.35 -32.87
N GLY A 352 -1.42 -11.72 -31.77
CA GLY A 352 -0.62 -12.29 -30.69
C GLY A 352 -1.13 -11.76 -29.35
N GLY A 353 -0.37 -11.87 -28.27
CA GLY A 353 -0.77 -11.28 -26.99
C GLY A 353 -0.32 -12.11 -25.81
N GLY A 354 -1.01 -11.91 -24.70
CA GLY A 354 -0.62 -12.37 -23.38
C GLY A 354 0.13 -11.27 -22.62
N PHE A 355 -0.44 -10.06 -22.59
CA PHE A 355 0.08 -8.94 -21.82
C PHE A 355 -1.02 -7.92 -21.49
N PHE A 356 -0.85 -7.25 -20.36
CA PHE A 356 -1.67 -6.15 -19.89
C PHE A 356 -1.07 -4.79 -20.21
N VAL A 357 -1.93 -3.83 -20.55
CA VAL A 357 -1.60 -2.41 -20.68
C VAL A 357 -2.46 -1.62 -19.71
N ALA A 358 -1.82 -0.78 -18.89
CA ALA A 358 -2.53 0.05 -17.92
C ALA A 358 -3.40 1.12 -18.59
N GLY A 359 -4.51 1.44 -17.94
CA GLY A 359 -5.35 2.58 -18.30
C GLY A 359 -4.61 3.91 -18.09
N SER A 360 -5.11 4.97 -18.73
CA SER A 360 -4.56 6.31 -18.52
C SER A 360 -4.91 6.83 -17.12
N LEU A 361 -4.06 7.71 -16.57
CA LEU A 361 -4.27 8.26 -15.22
C LEU A 361 -5.46 9.22 -15.14
N ASP A 362 -5.87 9.80 -16.26
CA ASP A 362 -7.05 10.66 -16.36
C ASP A 362 -8.36 9.88 -16.58
N GLY A 363 -8.29 8.55 -16.69
CA GLY A 363 -9.44 7.67 -16.90
C GLY A 363 -10.02 7.69 -18.33
N SER A 364 -9.39 8.39 -19.28
CA SER A 364 -9.84 8.42 -20.68
C SER A 364 -9.70 7.07 -21.40
N ARG A 365 -8.76 6.20 -20.96
CA ARG A 365 -8.55 4.86 -21.49
C ARG A 365 -8.59 3.81 -20.37
N PRO A 366 -9.38 2.72 -20.48
CA PRO A 366 -9.38 1.63 -19.50
C PRO A 366 -8.10 0.80 -19.57
N GLY A 367 -7.87 -0.03 -18.56
CA GLY A 367 -6.87 -1.09 -18.66
C GLY A 367 -7.29 -2.12 -19.71
N ALA A 368 -6.33 -2.69 -20.43
CA ALA A 368 -6.62 -3.65 -21.49
C ALA A 368 -5.71 -4.87 -21.43
N PHE A 369 -6.33 -6.06 -21.42
CA PHE A 369 -5.65 -7.33 -21.59
C PHE A 369 -5.69 -7.74 -23.07
N TYR A 370 -4.52 -7.74 -23.71
CA TYR A 370 -4.37 -8.11 -25.11
C TYR A 370 -4.09 -9.60 -25.25
N ILE A 371 -4.87 -10.32 -26.05
CA ILE A 371 -4.72 -11.77 -26.22
C ILE A 371 -4.88 -12.23 -27.67
N GLY A 372 -4.09 -13.22 -28.06
CA GLY A 372 -4.13 -13.78 -29.41
C GLY A 372 -5.41 -14.58 -29.63
N ASN A 373 -6.18 -14.25 -30.66
CA ASN A 373 -7.45 -14.92 -30.97
C ASN A 373 -7.63 -15.29 -32.45
N GLN A 374 -6.55 -15.32 -33.23
CA GLN A 374 -6.62 -15.65 -34.67
C GLN A 374 -6.60 -17.16 -34.95
N THR A 375 -6.20 -17.97 -33.98
CA THR A 375 -6.17 -19.43 -34.06
C THR A 375 -6.79 -20.03 -32.80
N ASP A 376 -7.21 -21.29 -32.89
CA ASP A 376 -7.63 -22.06 -31.73
C ASP A 376 -6.50 -22.17 -30.69
N GLY A 377 -6.87 -22.31 -29.43
CA GLY A 377 -5.95 -22.50 -28.30
C GLY A 377 -6.37 -23.68 -27.43
N TYR A 378 -5.49 -24.06 -26.49
CA TYR A 378 -5.80 -25.09 -25.49
C TYR A 378 -6.25 -24.44 -24.19
N ARG A 379 -7.23 -25.05 -23.50
CA ARG A 379 -7.87 -24.44 -22.32
C ARG A 379 -6.93 -24.35 -21.10
N TYR A 380 -6.04 -25.32 -20.93
CA TYR A 380 -5.32 -25.55 -19.68
C TYR A 380 -4.49 -24.35 -19.17
N TRP A 381 -3.95 -23.49 -20.02
CA TRP A 381 -3.16 -22.31 -19.58
C TRP A 381 -3.99 -21.02 -19.47
N MET A 382 -5.26 -21.01 -19.91
CA MET A 382 -6.00 -19.75 -20.06
C MET A 382 -6.40 -19.14 -18.71
N ARG A 383 -6.73 -19.91 -17.67
CA ARG A 383 -7.03 -19.34 -16.34
C ARG A 383 -5.82 -18.61 -15.74
N THR A 384 -4.64 -19.24 -15.79
CA THR A 384 -3.43 -18.67 -15.15
C THR A 384 -3.03 -17.32 -15.75
N ILE A 385 -3.06 -17.18 -17.07
CA ILE A 385 -2.75 -15.89 -17.71
C ILE A 385 -3.87 -14.86 -17.47
N ALA A 386 -5.13 -15.28 -17.36
CA ALA A 386 -6.21 -14.34 -17.00
C ALA A 386 -5.91 -13.70 -15.64
N TYR A 387 -5.60 -14.52 -14.62
CA TYR A 387 -5.33 -14.03 -13.27
C TYR A 387 -4.04 -13.20 -13.20
N HIS A 388 -3.01 -13.61 -13.95
CA HIS A 388 -1.73 -12.88 -14.05
C HIS A 388 -1.92 -11.46 -14.60
N GLU A 389 -2.65 -11.33 -15.71
CA GLU A 389 -2.75 -10.06 -16.45
C GLU A 389 -3.85 -9.15 -15.89
N THR A 390 -4.83 -9.71 -15.18
CA THR A 390 -6.03 -8.96 -14.77
C THR A 390 -6.27 -9.00 -13.27
N VAL A 391 -7.19 -9.83 -12.79
CA VAL A 391 -7.64 -9.91 -11.41
C VAL A 391 -7.21 -11.26 -10.81
N PRO A 392 -6.45 -11.29 -9.68
CA PRO A 392 -5.92 -10.17 -8.91
C PRO A 392 -4.51 -9.69 -9.34
N GLY A 393 -4.05 -9.99 -10.56
CA GLY A 393 -2.70 -9.66 -11.05
C GLY A 393 -2.49 -8.21 -11.49
N HIS A 394 -1.92 -8.00 -12.69
CA HIS A 394 -1.41 -6.69 -13.13
C HIS A 394 -2.45 -5.58 -13.12
N HIS A 395 -3.65 -5.80 -13.68
CA HIS A 395 -4.70 -4.78 -13.63
C HIS A 395 -5.00 -4.36 -12.19
N PHE A 396 -5.23 -5.34 -11.32
CA PHE A 396 -5.60 -5.10 -9.93
C PHE A 396 -4.52 -4.31 -9.19
N GLN A 397 -3.26 -4.74 -9.30
CA GLN A 397 -2.11 -4.08 -8.67
C GLN A 397 -1.90 -2.65 -9.17
N ILE A 398 -1.84 -2.48 -10.49
CA ILE A 398 -1.47 -1.20 -11.10
C ILE A 398 -2.60 -0.19 -10.93
N ALA A 399 -3.85 -0.59 -11.09
CA ALA A 399 -4.98 0.31 -10.93
C ALA A 399 -5.13 0.79 -9.48
N ILE A 400 -5.09 -0.13 -8.50
CA ILE A 400 -5.14 0.25 -7.08
C ILE A 400 -4.02 1.23 -6.74
N GLY A 401 -2.78 0.93 -7.14
CA GLY A 401 -1.63 1.81 -6.86
C GLY A 401 -1.74 3.18 -7.54
N ASN A 402 -2.27 3.25 -8.76
CA ASN A 402 -2.46 4.51 -9.48
C ASN A 402 -3.59 5.37 -8.91
N GLU A 403 -4.57 4.76 -8.26
CA GLU A 403 -5.69 5.41 -7.58
C GLU A 403 -5.31 6.01 -6.21
N GLN A 404 -4.13 5.68 -5.67
CA GLN A 404 -3.65 6.25 -4.41
C GLN A 404 -3.09 7.67 -4.56
N ASP A 405 -3.11 8.41 -3.45
CA ASP A 405 -2.47 9.72 -3.33
C ASP A 405 -0.96 9.58 -3.09
N VAL A 406 -0.27 9.08 -4.12
CA VAL A 406 1.18 8.86 -4.14
C VAL A 406 1.85 9.76 -5.19
N PRO A 407 3.14 10.11 -5.00
CA PRO A 407 3.85 10.94 -5.96
C PRO A 407 3.84 10.38 -7.39
N LEU A 408 3.93 11.28 -8.37
CA LEU A 408 3.77 10.93 -9.79
C LEU A 408 4.81 9.90 -10.27
N PHE A 409 6.03 9.90 -9.72
CA PHE A 409 7.06 8.93 -10.10
C PHE A 409 6.66 7.49 -9.79
N SER A 410 5.92 7.26 -8.69
CA SER A 410 5.42 5.94 -8.31
C SER A 410 4.39 5.38 -9.31
N LYS A 411 3.73 6.27 -10.06
CA LYS A 411 2.77 5.94 -11.13
C LYS A 411 3.45 5.74 -12.50
N GLY A 412 4.75 6.01 -12.61
CA GLY A 412 5.52 5.84 -13.85
C GLY A 412 5.59 4.38 -14.30
N GLY A 413 5.32 4.09 -15.58
CA GLY A 413 5.29 2.74 -16.15
C GLY A 413 6.62 1.96 -16.01
N SER A 414 6.52 0.64 -15.88
CA SER A 414 7.63 -0.36 -15.93
C SER A 414 8.74 -0.28 -14.88
N MET A 415 8.61 0.52 -13.83
CA MET A 415 9.57 0.56 -12.71
C MET A 415 9.37 -0.59 -11.73
N TYR A 416 10.46 -1.07 -11.12
CA TYR A 416 10.48 -2.16 -10.12
C TYR A 416 9.92 -3.49 -10.65
N THR A 417 10.55 -4.04 -11.70
CA THR A 417 10.10 -5.25 -12.41
C THR A 417 9.76 -6.41 -11.46
N ALA A 418 10.61 -6.70 -10.47
CA ALA A 418 10.37 -7.79 -9.53
C ALA A 418 9.11 -7.60 -8.68
N PHE A 419 8.77 -6.37 -8.29
CA PHE A 419 7.52 -6.13 -7.57
C PHE A 419 6.32 -6.42 -8.47
N VAL A 420 6.30 -5.82 -9.67
CA VAL A 420 5.16 -5.90 -10.60
C VAL A 420 4.93 -7.33 -11.09
N GLU A 421 5.98 -7.99 -11.57
CA GLU A 421 5.92 -9.35 -12.10
C GLU A 421 5.81 -10.39 -10.99
N GLY A 422 6.41 -10.10 -9.83
CA GLY A 422 6.30 -10.92 -8.63
C GLY A 422 4.89 -10.95 -8.08
N TRP A 423 4.20 -9.80 -8.07
CA TRP A 423 2.80 -9.71 -7.67
C TRP A 423 1.91 -10.52 -8.60
N ALA A 424 2.04 -10.37 -9.92
CA ALA A 424 1.22 -11.10 -10.88
C ALA A 424 1.42 -12.63 -10.76
N LEU A 425 2.65 -13.08 -10.52
CA LEU A 425 2.93 -14.50 -10.28
C LEU A 425 2.46 -14.97 -8.88
N TYR A 426 2.49 -14.09 -7.87
CA TYR A 426 1.87 -14.34 -6.57
C TYR A 426 0.35 -14.50 -6.68
N ALA A 427 -0.31 -13.67 -7.49
CA ALA A 427 -1.75 -13.74 -7.75
C ALA A 427 -2.17 -15.07 -8.38
N GLU A 428 -1.36 -15.63 -9.29
CA GLU A 428 -1.59 -16.98 -9.83
C GLU A 428 -1.55 -18.06 -8.73
N TYR A 429 -0.62 -17.96 -7.79
CA TYR A 429 -0.52 -18.89 -6.65
C TYR A 429 -1.65 -18.69 -5.63
N LEU A 430 -2.04 -17.44 -5.37
CA LEU A 430 -3.15 -17.09 -4.49
C LEU A 430 -4.47 -17.70 -5.00
N ALA A 431 -4.73 -17.64 -6.31
CA ALA A 431 -5.89 -18.29 -6.93
C ALA A 431 -5.93 -19.81 -6.63
N LYS A 432 -4.78 -20.47 -6.58
CA LYS A 432 -4.66 -21.88 -6.17
C LYS A 432 -4.96 -22.09 -4.68
N GLU A 433 -4.53 -21.19 -3.80
CA GLU A 433 -4.88 -21.28 -2.37
C GLU A 433 -6.37 -21.08 -2.11
N LEU A 434 -7.06 -20.32 -2.95
CA LEU A 434 -8.50 -20.08 -2.89
C LEU A 434 -9.33 -21.17 -3.56
N GLY A 435 -8.70 -22.21 -4.10
CA GLY A 435 -9.39 -23.32 -4.75
C GLY A 435 -9.98 -22.98 -6.13
N TRP A 436 -9.52 -21.91 -6.79
CA TRP A 436 -10.03 -21.51 -8.13
C TRP A 436 -9.69 -22.52 -9.24
N TYR A 437 -8.90 -23.55 -8.92
CA TYR A 437 -8.54 -24.65 -9.80
C TYR A 437 -9.04 -26.03 -9.32
N ASP A 438 -9.74 -26.11 -8.19
CA ASP A 438 -10.09 -27.38 -7.53
C ASP A 438 -10.92 -28.32 -8.41
N ASP A 439 -11.69 -27.76 -9.36
CA ASP A 439 -12.52 -28.50 -10.29
C ASP A 439 -11.84 -28.82 -11.64
N ASP A 440 -10.61 -28.32 -11.85
CA ASP A 440 -9.93 -28.30 -13.15
C ASP A 440 -8.41 -28.52 -12.98
N ILE A 441 -8.04 -29.77 -12.70
CA ILE A 441 -6.63 -30.19 -12.56
C ILE A 441 -5.78 -29.87 -13.81
N TYR A 442 -6.38 -29.77 -14.99
CA TYR A 442 -5.64 -29.36 -16.18
C TYR A 442 -5.26 -27.89 -16.11
N SER A 443 -6.16 -27.02 -15.65
CA SER A 443 -5.82 -25.62 -15.39
C SER A 443 -4.77 -25.46 -14.30
N GLU A 444 -4.78 -26.28 -13.25
CA GLU A 444 -3.71 -26.29 -12.23
C GLU A 444 -2.36 -26.75 -12.82
N LEU A 445 -2.36 -27.78 -13.69
CA LEU A 445 -1.16 -28.17 -14.43
C LEU A 445 -0.64 -27.05 -15.35
N GLY A 446 -1.53 -26.24 -15.91
CA GLY A 446 -1.18 -25.04 -16.68
C GLY A 446 -0.53 -23.97 -15.82
N ARG A 447 -1.11 -23.67 -14.65
CA ARG A 447 -0.54 -22.76 -13.65
C ARG A 447 0.85 -23.21 -13.21
N MET A 448 1.02 -24.48 -12.85
CA MET A 448 2.33 -25.04 -12.49
C MET A 448 3.32 -25.02 -13.66
N GLN A 449 2.90 -25.30 -14.90
CA GLN A 449 3.78 -25.18 -16.06
C GLN A 449 4.31 -23.75 -16.20
N TRP A 450 3.43 -22.77 -16.00
CA TRP A 450 3.74 -21.35 -16.08
C TRP A 450 4.66 -20.90 -14.95
N GLU A 451 4.44 -21.38 -13.72
CA GLU A 451 5.34 -21.15 -12.59
C GLU A 451 6.72 -21.78 -12.84
N LEU A 452 6.77 -23.03 -13.32
CA LEU A 452 8.00 -23.73 -13.67
C LEU A 452 8.79 -22.98 -14.74
N LEU A 453 8.10 -22.44 -15.75
CA LEU A 453 8.68 -21.60 -16.78
C LEU A 453 9.38 -20.36 -16.16
N ARG A 454 8.80 -19.72 -15.14
CA ARG A 454 9.43 -18.59 -14.43
C ARG A 454 10.63 -19.01 -13.58
N ALA A 455 10.63 -20.21 -13.01
CA ALA A 455 11.82 -20.77 -12.35
C ALA A 455 12.93 -21.10 -13.37
N VAL A 456 12.58 -21.71 -14.51
CA VAL A 456 13.52 -22.01 -15.61
C VAL A 456 14.13 -20.73 -16.19
N ARG A 457 13.38 -19.63 -16.27
CA ARG A 457 13.91 -18.32 -16.67
C ARG A 457 15.11 -17.89 -15.83
N MET A 458 15.07 -18.09 -14.50
CA MET A 458 16.22 -17.78 -13.63
C MET A 458 17.46 -18.61 -14.00
N VAL A 459 17.28 -19.90 -14.24
CA VAL A 459 18.37 -20.83 -14.59
C VAL A 459 18.94 -20.53 -15.97
N VAL A 460 18.07 -20.32 -16.95
CA VAL A 460 18.47 -20.16 -18.35
C VAL A 460 19.05 -18.78 -18.61
N ASP A 461 18.49 -17.71 -18.06
CA ASP A 461 19.02 -16.35 -18.20
C ASP A 461 20.45 -16.27 -17.64
N THR A 462 20.65 -16.67 -16.39
CA THR A 462 21.99 -16.78 -15.78
C THR A 462 22.89 -17.79 -16.50
N GLY A 463 22.29 -18.88 -17.00
CA GLY A 463 22.93 -19.85 -17.88
C GLY A 463 23.58 -19.20 -19.11
N LEU A 464 22.80 -18.41 -19.85
CA LEU A 464 23.21 -17.73 -21.08
C LEU A 464 24.23 -16.61 -20.81
N HIS A 465 23.95 -15.77 -19.82
CA HIS A 465 24.66 -14.51 -19.61
C HIS A 465 25.87 -14.63 -18.68
N HIS A 466 25.86 -15.54 -17.71
CA HIS A 466 26.96 -15.72 -16.76
C HIS A 466 27.70 -17.04 -16.96
N PHE A 467 26.97 -18.17 -17.03
CA PHE A 467 27.58 -19.51 -17.22
C PHE A 467 27.87 -19.85 -18.68
N ARG A 468 27.59 -18.92 -19.60
CA ARG A 468 27.92 -18.98 -21.03
C ARG A 468 27.39 -20.22 -21.73
N TRP A 469 26.20 -20.68 -21.33
CA TRP A 469 25.46 -21.68 -22.07
C TRP A 469 25.27 -21.21 -23.51
N SER A 470 25.43 -22.14 -24.45
CA SER A 470 25.03 -21.89 -25.82
C SER A 470 23.50 -21.79 -25.90
N ARG A 471 23.00 -21.07 -26.90
CA ARG A 471 21.58 -21.02 -27.25
C ARG A 471 20.94 -22.42 -27.30
N GLN A 472 21.65 -23.41 -27.86
CA GLN A 472 21.13 -24.77 -27.96
C GLN A 472 21.02 -25.45 -26.59
N GLN A 473 22.01 -25.31 -25.71
CA GLN A 473 21.93 -25.86 -24.35
C GLN A 473 20.75 -25.27 -23.57
N ALA A 474 20.51 -23.97 -23.72
CA ALA A 474 19.34 -23.30 -23.13
C ALA A 474 18.01 -23.85 -23.68
N ILE A 475 17.91 -24.06 -25.01
CA ILE A 475 16.72 -24.64 -25.64
C ILE A 475 16.49 -26.07 -25.15
N ASP A 476 17.53 -26.90 -25.15
CA ASP A 476 17.42 -28.30 -24.74
C ASP A 476 16.96 -28.40 -23.28
N TYR A 477 17.59 -27.63 -22.38
CA TYR A 477 17.19 -27.56 -20.97
C TYR A 477 15.74 -27.11 -20.81
N TYR A 478 15.33 -26.07 -21.54
CA TYR A 478 13.97 -25.53 -21.48
C TYR A 478 12.94 -26.56 -21.95
N VAL A 479 13.16 -27.23 -23.08
CA VAL A 479 12.25 -28.26 -23.62
C VAL A 479 12.13 -29.44 -22.67
N ASP A 480 13.26 -29.94 -22.17
CA ASP A 480 13.30 -31.11 -21.29
C ASP A 480 12.61 -30.84 -19.95
N THR A 481 12.60 -29.59 -19.49
CA THR A 481 12.07 -29.19 -18.18
C THR A 481 10.63 -28.68 -18.26
N VAL A 482 10.31 -27.74 -19.16
CA VAL A 482 8.99 -27.08 -19.21
C VAL A 482 7.98 -27.89 -20.03
N GLY A 483 8.44 -28.63 -21.04
CA GLY A 483 7.57 -29.43 -21.90
C GLY A 483 6.93 -28.69 -23.08
N GLU A 484 7.43 -27.51 -23.45
CA GLU A 484 7.03 -26.83 -24.69
C GLU A 484 7.80 -27.36 -25.92
N THR A 485 7.33 -27.01 -27.12
CA THR A 485 8.02 -27.40 -28.36
C THR A 485 9.38 -26.70 -28.52
N PRO A 486 10.33 -27.29 -29.28
CA PRO A 486 11.59 -26.63 -29.58
C PRO A 486 11.44 -25.26 -30.24
N GLU A 487 10.41 -25.06 -31.06
CA GLU A 487 10.11 -23.77 -31.69
C GLU A 487 9.68 -22.71 -30.68
N GLN A 488 8.82 -23.07 -29.72
CA GLN A 488 8.42 -22.16 -28.62
C GLN A 488 9.60 -21.85 -27.70
N ALA A 489 10.35 -22.88 -27.30
CA ALA A 489 11.56 -22.70 -26.49
C ALA A 489 12.57 -21.78 -27.19
N ALA A 490 12.80 -21.96 -28.49
CA ALA A 490 13.67 -21.10 -29.27
C ALA A 490 13.24 -19.62 -29.24
N GLN A 491 11.93 -19.33 -29.33
CA GLN A 491 11.41 -17.96 -29.23
C GLN A 491 11.66 -17.37 -27.84
N GLN A 492 11.45 -18.15 -26.79
CA GLN A 492 11.71 -17.75 -25.41
C GLN A 492 13.20 -17.45 -25.17
N ILE A 493 14.10 -18.37 -25.56
CA ILE A 493 15.55 -18.18 -25.39
C ILE A 493 16.05 -16.94 -26.14
N ASP A 494 15.47 -16.65 -27.30
CA ASP A 494 15.83 -15.46 -28.07
C ASP A 494 15.42 -14.15 -27.38
N LEU A 495 14.33 -14.16 -26.59
CA LEU A 495 13.95 -13.03 -25.73
C LEU A 495 14.89 -12.88 -24.54
N TYR A 496 15.35 -13.98 -23.94
CA TYR A 496 16.23 -13.92 -22.77
C TYR A 496 17.59 -13.33 -23.17
N LEU A 497 18.10 -13.71 -24.35
CA LEU A 497 19.29 -13.11 -24.94
C LEU A 497 19.14 -11.61 -25.28
N TYR A 498 17.91 -11.13 -25.42
CA TYR A 498 17.61 -9.73 -25.70
C TYR A 498 17.51 -8.89 -24.42
N TRP A 499 16.81 -9.40 -23.41
CA TRP A 499 16.54 -8.73 -22.14
C TRP A 499 17.22 -9.45 -20.98
N PRO A 500 18.56 -9.28 -20.85
CA PRO A 500 19.32 -9.91 -19.78
C PRO A 500 18.73 -9.55 -18.42
N GLY A 501 18.46 -10.53 -17.57
CA GLY A 501 18.05 -10.33 -16.19
C GLY A 501 16.57 -10.04 -15.97
N TYR A 502 15.86 -9.45 -16.94
CA TYR A 502 14.43 -9.10 -16.85
C TYR A 502 13.59 -10.29 -16.38
N PHE A 503 13.75 -11.44 -17.05
CA PHE A 503 12.94 -12.62 -16.83
C PHE A 503 13.22 -13.33 -15.50
N THR A 504 14.32 -12.98 -14.81
CA THR A 504 14.61 -13.49 -13.47
C THR A 504 13.75 -12.84 -12.39
N ALA A 505 13.26 -11.62 -12.66
CA ALA A 505 12.54 -10.80 -11.69
C ALA A 505 11.19 -11.40 -11.26
N TYR A 506 10.49 -12.08 -12.18
CA TYR A 506 9.19 -12.72 -11.93
C TYR A 506 9.19 -13.60 -10.67
N LYS A 507 10.02 -14.65 -10.69
CA LYS A 507 10.04 -15.63 -9.61
C LYS A 507 10.76 -15.08 -8.38
N MET A 508 11.77 -14.22 -8.56
CA MET A 508 12.40 -13.49 -7.45
C MET A 508 11.40 -12.65 -6.66
N GLY A 509 10.53 -11.92 -7.34
CA GLY A 509 9.49 -11.12 -6.72
C GLY A 509 8.44 -11.95 -5.99
N MET A 510 7.90 -12.98 -6.66
CA MET A 510 6.93 -13.89 -6.04
C MET A 510 7.49 -14.54 -4.77
N MET A 511 8.72 -15.04 -4.83
CA MET A 511 9.37 -15.65 -3.66
C MET A 511 9.49 -14.66 -2.50
N LYS A 512 9.86 -13.40 -2.77
CA LYS A 512 9.96 -12.40 -1.70
C LYS A 512 8.58 -12.04 -1.13
N ILE A 513 7.55 -11.91 -1.96
CA ILE A 513 6.18 -11.64 -1.45
C ILE A 513 5.68 -12.80 -0.58
N LEU A 514 5.91 -14.05 -0.98
CA LEU A 514 5.56 -15.23 -0.18
C LEU A 514 6.38 -15.33 1.12
N GLU A 515 7.68 -15.01 1.06
CA GLU A 515 8.55 -14.92 2.24
C GLU A 515 8.01 -13.89 3.24
N LEU A 516 7.67 -12.69 2.77
CA LEU A 516 7.12 -11.61 3.60
C LEU A 516 5.75 -11.96 4.17
N ARG A 517 4.87 -12.62 3.38
CA ARG A 517 3.58 -13.09 3.86
C ARG A 517 3.75 -14.12 4.97
N GLN A 518 4.62 -15.11 4.78
CA GLN A 518 4.90 -16.11 5.81
C GLN A 518 5.49 -15.46 7.07
N HIS A 519 6.39 -14.49 6.90
CA HIS A 519 6.94 -13.75 8.04
C HIS A 519 5.85 -13.02 8.83
N ALA A 520 4.96 -12.29 8.15
CA ALA A 520 3.83 -11.64 8.80
C ALA A 520 2.89 -12.62 9.51
N MET A 521 2.61 -13.79 8.91
CA MET A 521 1.83 -14.85 9.53
C MET A 521 2.50 -15.38 10.81
N ASP A 522 3.81 -15.60 10.78
CA ASP A 522 4.58 -16.10 11.92
C ASP A 522 4.62 -15.07 13.06
N GLU A 523 4.77 -13.78 12.74
CA GLU A 523 4.86 -12.70 13.72
C GLU A 523 3.49 -12.32 14.31
N LEU A 524 2.42 -12.31 13.52
CA LEU A 524 1.09 -11.87 13.96
C LEU A 524 0.22 -13.00 14.50
N GLY A 525 0.45 -14.26 14.10
CA GLY A 525 -0.34 -15.39 14.54
C GLY A 525 -1.83 -15.18 14.26
N GLU A 526 -2.66 -15.19 15.32
CA GLU A 526 -4.12 -14.97 15.21
C GLU A 526 -4.49 -13.53 14.79
N LEU A 527 -3.57 -12.57 14.89
CA LEU A 527 -3.77 -11.19 14.42
C LEU A 527 -3.55 -11.02 12.91
N PHE A 528 -2.99 -12.04 12.23
CA PHE A 528 -2.75 -11.94 10.80
C PHE A 528 -4.08 -11.90 10.02
N ASP A 529 -4.27 -10.84 9.25
CA ASP A 529 -5.34 -10.74 8.25
C ASP A 529 -4.72 -10.59 6.86
N ILE A 530 -5.10 -11.49 5.95
CA ILE A 530 -4.61 -11.48 4.57
C ILE A 530 -5.03 -10.22 3.80
N LYS A 531 -6.18 -9.63 4.14
CA LYS A 531 -6.67 -8.40 3.53
C LYS A 531 -5.77 -7.23 3.90
N GLU A 532 -5.43 -7.10 5.18
CA GLU A 532 -4.50 -6.08 5.65
C GLU A 532 -3.08 -6.26 5.08
N PHE A 533 -2.60 -7.51 4.99
CA PHE A 533 -1.33 -7.79 4.30
C PHE A 533 -1.37 -7.32 2.84
N HIS A 534 -2.42 -7.64 2.09
CA HIS A 534 -2.54 -7.19 0.69
C HIS A 534 -2.64 -5.66 0.57
N ARG A 535 -3.32 -4.98 1.50
CA ARG A 535 -3.32 -3.51 1.57
C ARG A 535 -1.91 -2.98 1.75
N ALA A 536 -1.16 -3.51 2.72
CA ALA A 536 0.21 -3.07 2.98
C ALA A 536 1.11 -3.21 1.74
N VAL A 537 0.97 -4.30 0.98
CA VAL A 537 1.70 -4.51 -0.27
C VAL A 537 1.28 -3.50 -1.37
N LEU A 538 -0.01 -3.22 -1.53
CA LEU A 538 -0.53 -2.52 -2.71
C LEU A 538 -0.63 -0.98 -2.59
N LEU A 539 -0.84 -0.44 -1.38
CA LEU A 539 -1.20 0.97 -1.20
C LEU A 539 -0.05 1.96 -1.44
N HIS A 540 1.21 1.52 -1.34
CA HIS A 540 2.36 2.36 -1.68
C HIS A 540 2.75 2.29 -3.16
N ASN A 541 1.88 1.71 -4.01
CA ASN A 541 2.14 1.40 -5.40
C ASN A 541 3.39 0.50 -5.53
N ARG A 542 4.23 0.68 -6.55
CA ARG A 542 5.39 -0.20 -6.82
C ARG A 542 6.60 0.25 -6.02
N LEU A 543 7.30 -0.70 -5.39
CA LEU A 543 8.49 -0.46 -4.57
C LEU A 543 9.64 -1.41 -4.94
N PRO A 544 10.90 -1.03 -4.70
CA PRO A 544 11.98 -2.01 -4.68
C PRO A 544 11.73 -3.02 -3.56
N LEU A 545 12.08 -4.30 -3.77
CA LEU A 545 11.73 -5.39 -2.84
C LEU A 545 12.23 -5.18 -1.41
N ALA A 546 13.40 -4.55 -1.25
CA ALA A 546 13.93 -4.21 0.07
C ALA A 546 13.10 -3.16 0.81
N LEU A 547 12.44 -2.26 0.08
CA LEU A 547 11.54 -1.27 0.66
C LEU A 547 10.17 -1.89 0.97
N LEU A 548 9.69 -2.81 0.12
CA LEU A 548 8.50 -3.61 0.44
C LEU A 548 8.67 -4.38 1.74
N GLU A 549 9.83 -4.99 1.97
CA GLU A 549 10.14 -5.67 3.24
C GLU A 549 9.95 -4.75 4.44
N ARG A 550 10.48 -3.52 4.40
CA ARG A 550 10.27 -2.54 5.46
C ARG A 550 8.79 -2.17 5.65
N VAL A 551 8.05 -1.96 4.57
CA VAL A 551 6.60 -1.67 4.64
C VAL A 551 5.84 -2.81 5.33
N ILE A 552 6.24 -4.06 5.11
CA ILE A 552 5.64 -5.22 5.78
C ILE A 552 6.04 -5.28 7.27
N GLU A 553 7.28 -4.96 7.62
CA GLU A 553 7.70 -4.82 9.02
C GLU A 553 6.87 -3.74 9.74
N ASP A 554 6.70 -2.59 9.11
CA ASP A 554 5.92 -1.48 9.66
C ASP A 554 4.44 -1.86 9.84
N TYR A 555 3.87 -2.63 8.91
CA TYR A 555 2.54 -3.25 9.04
C TYR A 555 2.47 -4.21 10.23
N ILE A 556 3.43 -5.12 10.40
CA ILE A 556 3.46 -6.09 11.51
C ILE A 556 3.51 -5.34 12.84
N VAL A 557 4.35 -4.31 12.93
CA VAL A 557 4.41 -3.44 14.11
C VAL A 557 3.06 -2.79 14.34
N ALA A 558 2.50 -2.07 13.35
CA ALA A 558 1.23 -1.38 13.48
C ALA A 558 0.08 -2.31 13.93
N ALA A 559 -0.03 -3.51 13.36
CA ALA A 559 -1.05 -4.49 13.74
C ALA A 559 -0.91 -4.98 15.19
N ARG A 560 0.33 -5.19 15.68
CA ARG A 560 0.59 -5.51 17.09
C ARG A 560 0.21 -4.36 18.00
N LEU A 561 0.57 -3.14 17.61
CA LEU A 561 0.30 -1.94 18.39
C LEU A 561 -1.21 -1.67 18.51
N GLU A 562 -1.94 -1.86 17.42
CA GLU A 562 -3.40 -1.75 17.42
C GLU A 562 -4.05 -2.81 18.33
N ALA A 563 -3.57 -4.05 18.30
CA ALA A 563 -4.09 -5.09 19.19
C ALA A 563 -3.79 -4.80 20.67
N GLN A 564 -2.62 -4.23 20.97
CA GLN A 564 -2.21 -3.91 22.34
C GLN A 564 -2.94 -2.69 22.92
N SER A 565 -3.26 -1.70 22.10
CA SER A 565 -3.98 -0.48 22.53
C SER A 565 -5.41 -0.73 23.01
N ARG A 566 -6.00 -1.90 22.68
CA ARG A 566 -7.36 -2.28 23.11
C ARG A 566 -7.41 -2.87 24.52
N ASN A 567 -6.32 -3.43 25.03
CA ASN A 567 -6.32 -4.13 26.32
C ASN A 567 -6.26 -3.13 27.49
N ILE A 568 -7.13 -3.31 28.48
CA ILE A 568 -7.18 -2.49 29.69
C ILE A 568 -5.81 -2.54 30.38
N ASN A 569 -5.24 -1.35 30.52
CA ASN A 569 -3.97 -1.10 31.19
C ASN A 569 -4.10 0.20 32.02
N GLN A 570 -3.07 0.54 32.80
CA GLN A 570 -3.11 1.72 33.66
C GLN A 570 -3.43 3.02 32.90
N GLY A 571 -3.00 3.15 31.64
CA GLY A 571 -3.28 4.31 30.82
C GLY A 571 -4.73 4.42 30.35
N HIS A 572 -5.63 3.47 30.68
CA HIS A 572 -7.09 3.63 30.52
C HIS A 572 -7.75 4.38 31.69
N ALA A 573 -7.01 4.67 32.76
CA ALA A 573 -7.47 5.52 33.86
C ALA A 573 -7.72 6.97 33.38
N GLY A 574 -8.48 7.74 34.17
CA GLY A 574 -8.80 9.14 33.91
C GLY A 574 -10.28 9.42 33.67
N ALA A 575 -10.57 10.61 33.14
CA ALA A 575 -11.93 11.12 32.94
C ALA A 575 -12.54 10.73 31.60
N TRP A 576 -13.72 10.12 31.65
CA TRP A 576 -14.52 9.67 30.51
C TRP A 576 -15.91 10.26 30.57
N PHE A 577 -16.54 10.50 29.42
CA PHE A 577 -17.90 11.03 29.35
C PHE A 577 -18.71 10.36 28.25
N ASN A 578 -20.03 10.44 28.40
CA ASN A 578 -20.95 10.04 27.34
C ASN A 578 -21.08 11.19 26.32
N PRO A 579 -20.59 11.04 25.07
CA PRO A 579 -20.70 12.10 24.06
C PRO A 579 -22.15 12.36 23.62
N GLU A 580 -23.08 11.44 23.87
CA GLU A 580 -24.50 11.60 23.56
C GLU A 580 -25.25 12.40 24.63
N ASN A 581 -24.69 12.52 25.84
CA ASN A 581 -25.29 13.24 26.96
C ASN A 581 -24.24 14.02 27.78
N VAL A 582 -23.87 15.18 27.26
CA VAL A 582 -22.82 16.04 27.85
C VAL A 582 -23.25 16.63 29.20
N GLY A 583 -22.38 16.47 30.22
CA GLY A 583 -22.66 16.91 31.59
C GLY A 583 -22.68 15.80 32.65
N GLN A 584 -22.60 14.56 32.21
CA GLN A 584 -22.47 13.36 33.04
C GLN A 584 -21.20 12.62 32.60
N GLY A 585 -20.59 11.87 33.50
CA GLY A 585 -19.31 11.22 33.18
C GLY A 585 -18.83 10.25 34.24
N GLN A 586 -17.77 9.56 33.89
CA GLN A 586 -17.10 8.57 34.70
C GLN A 586 -15.65 8.98 34.91
N LEU A 587 -15.10 8.60 36.05
CA LEU A 587 -13.68 8.68 36.32
C LEU A 587 -13.23 7.29 36.73
N ILE A 588 -12.21 6.80 36.03
CA ILE A 588 -11.76 5.40 36.09
C ILE A 588 -10.37 5.37 36.72
N ASP A 589 -10.16 4.47 37.68
CA ASP A 589 -8.88 4.17 38.31
C ASP A 589 -8.60 2.67 38.16
N ILE A 590 -7.36 2.32 37.80
CA ILE A 590 -6.97 0.97 37.38
C ILE A 590 -5.75 0.53 38.17
N GLU A 591 -5.88 -0.66 38.77
CA GLU A 591 -4.78 -1.35 39.44
C GLU A 591 -4.35 -2.54 38.56
N PRO A 592 -3.20 -2.43 37.87
CA PRO A 592 -2.84 -3.36 36.82
C PRO A 592 -2.33 -4.73 37.31
N GLU A 593 -1.72 -4.82 38.50
CA GLU A 593 -1.14 -6.08 38.99
C GLU A 593 -2.22 -7.07 39.44
N GLY A 594 -3.23 -6.58 40.16
CA GLY A 594 -4.38 -7.34 40.63
C GLY A 594 -5.55 -7.40 39.64
N LYS A 595 -5.42 -6.73 38.49
CA LYS A 595 -6.47 -6.59 37.46
C LYS A 595 -7.79 -6.08 38.02
N PHE A 596 -7.71 -5.02 38.81
CA PHE A 596 -8.85 -4.42 39.48
C PHE A 596 -9.13 -3.02 38.91
N LEU A 597 -10.41 -2.70 38.76
CA LEU A 597 -10.88 -1.40 38.28
C LEU A 597 -11.86 -0.82 39.29
N PHE A 598 -11.69 0.45 39.59
CA PHE A 598 -12.63 1.28 40.33
C PHE A 598 -13.08 2.42 39.41
N LEU A 599 -14.36 2.76 39.44
CA LEU A 599 -14.84 3.98 38.80
C LEU A 599 -15.86 4.68 39.67
N SER A 600 -15.94 5.99 39.52
CA SER A 600 -17.09 6.78 39.96
C SER A 600 -17.89 7.22 38.76
N TRP A 601 -19.20 7.29 38.89
CA TRP A 601 -20.12 7.74 37.86
C TRP A 601 -20.96 8.89 38.38
N PHE A 602 -20.74 10.08 37.82
CA PHE A 602 -21.43 11.33 38.15
C PHE A 602 -22.61 11.54 37.22
N THR A 603 -23.80 11.63 37.80
CA THR A 603 -25.06 11.62 37.04
C THR A 603 -26.18 12.29 37.83
N PHE A 604 -27.31 12.56 37.20
CA PHE A 604 -28.46 13.14 37.89
C PHE A 604 -29.43 12.04 38.31
N THR A 605 -30.32 12.32 39.26
CA THR A 605 -31.40 11.37 39.57
C THR A 605 -32.32 11.14 38.37
N ASP A 606 -32.98 9.99 38.33
CA ASP A 606 -33.92 9.64 37.27
C ASP A 606 -35.10 10.63 37.14
N THR A 607 -35.62 10.76 35.91
CA THR A 607 -36.76 11.61 35.56
C THR A 607 -38.03 11.33 36.37
N ALA A 608 -38.17 10.13 36.95
CA ALA A 608 -39.30 9.77 37.81
C ALA A 608 -39.11 10.18 39.29
N SER A 609 -37.95 10.73 39.67
CA SER A 609 -37.65 11.21 41.02
C SER A 609 -38.44 12.47 41.40
N ALA A 610 -38.55 12.73 42.72
CA ALA A 610 -39.13 13.96 43.25
C ALA A 610 -38.31 15.21 42.87
N ASN A 611 -37.01 15.05 42.58
CA ASN A 611 -36.11 16.13 42.16
C ASN A 611 -35.18 15.65 41.04
N PRO A 612 -35.64 15.56 39.78
CA PRO A 612 -34.88 14.94 38.68
C PRO A 612 -33.57 15.65 38.31
N ASN A 613 -33.35 16.87 38.80
CA ASN A 613 -32.11 17.64 38.59
C ASN A 613 -31.10 17.45 39.75
N GLU A 614 -31.42 16.59 40.71
CA GLU A 614 -30.56 16.33 41.86
C GLU A 614 -29.31 15.57 41.44
N GLN A 615 -28.18 16.03 41.97
CA GLN A 615 -26.89 15.41 41.78
C GLN A 615 -26.84 14.08 42.55
N HIS A 616 -26.54 12.99 41.84
CA HIS A 616 -26.13 11.69 42.34
C HIS A 616 -24.72 11.23 41.90
N TRP A 617 -23.99 10.50 42.75
CA TRP A 617 -22.85 9.70 42.28
C TRP A 617 -22.99 8.23 42.64
N PHE A 618 -22.54 7.39 41.73
CA PHE A 618 -22.31 5.97 41.96
C PHE A 618 -20.81 5.69 42.02
N THR A 619 -20.48 4.57 42.64
CA THR A 619 -19.15 3.97 42.55
C THR A 619 -19.32 2.55 42.04
N ALA A 620 -18.49 2.11 41.10
CA ALA A 620 -18.50 0.74 40.62
C ALA A 620 -17.09 0.16 40.67
N GLN A 621 -16.97 -1.13 40.95
CA GLN A 621 -15.67 -1.77 41.04
C GLN A 621 -15.74 -3.26 40.74
N GLY A 622 -14.64 -3.82 40.24
CA GLY A 622 -14.55 -5.23 39.88
C GLY A 622 -13.25 -5.57 39.18
N ASN A 623 -13.19 -6.79 38.63
CA ASN A 623 -12.01 -7.26 37.93
C ASN A 623 -12.15 -7.03 36.43
N TYR A 624 -11.02 -6.97 35.75
CA TYR A 624 -10.99 -6.86 34.29
C TYR A 624 -10.13 -7.95 33.63
N SER A 625 -10.43 -8.21 32.37
CA SER A 625 -9.65 -9.09 31.49
C SER A 625 -9.68 -8.55 30.07
N ASP A 626 -8.52 -8.55 29.41
CA ASP A 626 -8.34 -8.03 28.06
C ASP A 626 -8.88 -6.60 27.96
N ASN A 627 -9.86 -6.35 27.11
CA ASN A 627 -10.45 -5.03 26.92
C ASN A 627 -11.74 -4.78 27.73
N THR A 628 -12.13 -5.68 28.64
CA THR A 628 -13.44 -5.62 29.32
C THR A 628 -13.34 -5.77 30.85
N ALA A 629 -14.17 -5.04 31.60
CA ALA A 629 -14.28 -5.09 33.05
C ALA A 629 -15.73 -5.28 33.51
N ASP A 630 -15.96 -6.23 34.42
CA ASP A 630 -17.27 -6.47 35.03
C ASP A 630 -17.30 -5.88 36.45
N LEU A 631 -18.26 -5.00 36.72
CA LEU A 631 -18.27 -4.10 37.87
C LEU A 631 -19.60 -4.19 38.63
N VAL A 632 -19.53 -4.13 39.96
CA VAL A 632 -20.73 -3.99 40.81
C VAL A 632 -20.93 -2.53 41.15
N ILE A 633 -22.10 -1.98 40.81
CA ILE A 633 -22.48 -0.60 41.08
C ILE A 633 -22.97 -0.48 42.52
N HIS A 634 -22.46 0.51 43.23
CA HIS A 634 -22.81 0.85 44.60
C HIS A 634 -23.29 2.30 44.70
N GLU A 635 -24.24 2.51 45.60
CA GLU A 635 -24.77 3.83 45.99
C GLU A 635 -24.37 4.09 47.45
N THR A 636 -23.89 5.30 47.74
CA THR A 636 -23.50 5.70 49.10
C THR A 636 -24.55 6.61 49.72
N LEU A 637 -25.29 6.12 50.72
CA LEU A 637 -26.37 6.84 51.37
C LEU A 637 -25.90 7.53 52.68
N GLY A 638 -26.44 8.74 52.93
CA GLY A 638 -26.16 9.53 54.14
C GLY A 638 -24.91 10.41 54.03
N GLY A 639 -24.63 11.23 55.05
CA GLY A 639 -23.51 12.19 55.08
C GLY A 639 -23.95 13.65 54.97
N ARG A 640 -23.16 14.57 55.54
CA ARG A 640 -23.31 16.04 55.39
C ARG A 640 -21.95 16.65 55.08
N PHE A 641 -21.94 17.77 54.36
CA PHE A 641 -20.70 18.43 53.98
C PHE A 641 -19.89 18.78 55.22
N ASN A 642 -18.60 18.44 55.23
CA ASN A 642 -17.69 18.73 56.34
C ASN A 642 -18.19 18.27 57.74
N ASP A 643 -19.02 17.21 57.78
CA ASP A 643 -19.52 16.57 59.02
C ASP A 643 -19.00 15.13 59.08
N PRO A 644 -18.28 14.71 60.14
CA PRO A 644 -17.71 13.36 60.27
C PRO A 644 -18.76 12.26 60.55
N GLN A 645 -19.98 12.39 60.04
CA GLN A 645 -21.01 11.35 60.14
C GLN A 645 -20.65 10.12 59.31
N GLN A 646 -21.09 8.96 59.78
CA GLN A 646 -20.86 7.68 59.11
C GLN A 646 -21.83 7.52 57.93
N VAL A 647 -21.28 7.28 56.74
CA VAL A 647 -22.04 7.00 55.50
C VAL A 647 -22.17 5.48 55.31
N SER A 648 -23.14 5.02 54.52
CA SER A 648 -23.32 3.59 54.21
C SER A 648 -23.32 3.35 52.70
N THR A 649 -22.61 2.34 52.23
CA THR A 649 -22.54 1.96 50.82
C THR A 649 -23.28 0.65 50.59
N GLU A 650 -24.21 0.60 49.63
CA GLU A 650 -25.01 -0.57 49.30
C GLU A 650 -24.89 -0.90 47.80
N PRO A 651 -24.85 -2.18 47.40
CA PRO A 651 -24.89 -2.56 46.00
C PRO A 651 -26.27 -2.32 45.40
N VAL A 652 -26.32 -1.70 44.22
CA VAL A 652 -27.56 -1.28 43.56
C VAL A 652 -27.69 -1.74 42.10
N GLY A 653 -26.64 -2.35 41.55
CA GLY A 653 -26.63 -2.76 40.15
C GLY A 653 -25.32 -3.37 39.69
N GLU A 654 -25.22 -3.62 38.39
CA GLU A 654 -24.04 -4.16 37.70
C GLU A 654 -23.74 -3.37 36.43
N ALA A 655 -22.48 -3.34 36.03
CA ALA A 655 -22.00 -2.66 34.84
C ALA A 655 -20.89 -3.47 34.15
N THR A 656 -20.85 -3.46 32.82
CA THR A 656 -19.74 -3.96 32.02
C THR A 656 -19.16 -2.79 31.23
N LEU A 657 -17.87 -2.57 31.42
CA LEU A 657 -17.10 -1.54 30.73
C LEU A 657 -16.18 -2.22 29.70
N SER A 658 -16.19 -1.76 28.45
CA SER A 658 -15.27 -2.26 27.42
C SER A 658 -14.60 -1.13 26.65
N PHE A 659 -13.37 -1.35 26.19
CA PHE A 659 -12.61 -0.39 25.38
C PHE A 659 -12.38 -0.91 23.95
N THR A 660 -12.50 0.00 22.98
CA THR A 660 -12.21 -0.27 21.57
C THR A 660 -10.86 0.28 21.15
N ASP A 661 -10.35 1.28 21.86
CA ASP A 661 -9.01 1.84 21.79
C ASP A 661 -8.74 2.71 23.03
N CYS A 662 -7.57 3.36 23.11
CA CYS A 662 -7.17 4.19 24.24
C CYS A 662 -8.04 5.45 24.48
N GLY A 663 -8.90 5.85 23.52
CA GLY A 663 -9.76 7.04 23.56
C GLY A 663 -11.27 6.75 23.52
N HIS A 664 -11.67 5.51 23.24
CA HIS A 664 -13.06 5.11 23.06
C HIS A 664 -13.41 3.83 23.84
N GLY A 665 -14.60 3.84 24.45
CA GLY A 665 -15.15 2.67 25.12
C GLY A 665 -16.68 2.65 25.12
N GLN A 666 -17.24 1.70 25.84
CA GLN A 666 -18.68 1.51 26.01
C GLN A 666 -18.98 1.06 27.44
N MET A 667 -20.06 1.60 28.00
CA MET A 667 -20.61 1.20 29.29
C MET A 667 -22.00 0.59 29.08
N ASP A 668 -22.15 -0.68 29.49
CA ASP A 668 -23.43 -1.38 29.60
C ASP A 668 -23.79 -1.52 31.07
N TYR A 669 -25.02 -1.19 31.49
CA TYR A 669 -25.35 -1.14 32.91
C TYR A 669 -26.78 -1.57 33.22
N THR A 670 -27.01 -1.98 34.48
CA THR A 670 -28.32 -2.20 35.10
C THR A 670 -28.31 -1.66 36.54
N ILE A 671 -29.25 -0.78 36.89
CA ILE A 671 -29.46 -0.24 38.26
C ILE A 671 -30.82 -0.71 38.76
N ASP A 672 -30.82 -1.75 39.59
CA ASP A 672 -32.01 -2.45 40.08
C ASP A 672 -32.89 -1.56 40.97
N THR A 673 -32.27 -0.69 41.78
CA THR A 673 -32.99 0.19 42.72
C THR A 673 -33.87 1.21 41.99
N TRP A 674 -33.46 1.64 40.80
CA TRP A 674 -34.18 2.62 39.97
C TRP A 674 -34.92 1.96 38.79
N GLY A 675 -34.70 0.66 38.55
CA GLY A 675 -35.32 -0.09 37.45
C GLY A 675 -34.80 0.32 36.08
N LEU A 676 -33.52 0.71 36.00
CA LEU A 676 -32.88 1.23 34.78
C LEU A 676 -31.92 0.21 34.20
N GLN A 677 -31.84 0.16 32.87
CA GLN A 677 -30.85 -0.61 32.13
C GLN A 677 -30.55 0.12 30.82
N GLY A 678 -29.30 0.09 30.38
CA GLY A 678 -28.90 0.85 29.20
C GLY A 678 -27.48 0.54 28.75
N SER A 679 -27.11 1.21 27.65
CA SER A 679 -25.78 1.19 27.06
C SER A 679 -25.46 2.57 26.53
N PHE A 680 -24.23 3.05 26.72
CA PHE A 680 -23.79 4.31 26.14
C PHE A 680 -22.29 4.30 25.80
N PRO A 681 -21.88 5.04 24.75
CA PRO A 681 -20.49 5.18 24.39
C PRO A 681 -19.73 6.04 25.41
N LEU A 682 -18.44 5.81 25.53
CA LEU A 682 -17.51 6.59 26.33
C LEU A 682 -16.43 7.20 25.46
N ARG A 683 -16.09 8.45 25.76
CA ARG A 683 -14.97 9.17 25.17
C ARG A 683 -14.13 9.84 26.24
N ARG A 684 -12.81 9.91 26.06
CA ARG A 684 -11.93 10.66 26.96
C ARG A 684 -12.28 12.15 26.98
N VAL A 685 -12.30 12.73 28.18
CA VAL A 685 -12.55 14.17 28.39
C VAL A 685 -11.35 15.01 27.95
N ILE A 686 -10.14 14.53 28.22
CA ILE A 686 -8.87 15.22 27.93
C ILE A 686 -8.22 14.58 26.69
N PRO A 687 -8.08 15.33 25.57
CA PRO A 687 -7.33 14.86 24.39
C PRO A 687 -5.83 14.70 24.72
N GLY A 688 -5.19 13.65 24.22
CA GLY A 688 -3.75 13.38 24.41
C GLY A 688 -3.42 12.49 25.61
N ALA A 689 -4.38 12.18 26.49
CA ALA A 689 -4.20 11.22 27.59
C ALA A 689 -4.09 9.76 27.11
N GLU A 690 -4.46 9.48 25.86
CA GLU A 690 -4.23 8.19 25.20
C GLU A 690 -2.74 7.81 25.10
N ASN A 691 -1.80 8.77 25.18
CA ASN A 691 -0.37 8.50 25.04
C ASN A 691 0.17 7.57 26.15
N VAL A 692 -0.31 7.72 27.39
CA VAL A 692 0.06 6.82 28.51
C VAL A 692 -0.45 5.40 28.26
N CYS A 693 -1.66 5.29 27.71
CA CYS A 693 -2.25 4.01 27.31
C CYS A 693 -1.43 3.33 26.21
N LEU A 694 -1.03 4.11 25.21
CA LEU A 694 -0.20 3.65 24.11
C LEU A 694 1.18 3.23 24.61
N GLU A 695 1.87 4.04 25.42
CA GLU A 695 3.19 3.67 25.95
C GLU A 695 3.15 2.43 26.85
N ARG A 696 2.17 2.33 27.76
CA ARG A 696 2.01 1.13 28.61
C ARG A 696 1.61 -0.10 27.82
N ALA A 697 0.96 0.07 26.68
CA ALA A 697 0.72 -0.99 25.71
C ALA A 697 2.00 -1.36 24.91
N GLY A 698 3.09 -0.58 25.02
CA GLY A 698 4.32 -0.75 24.26
C GLY A 698 4.27 -0.13 22.85
N VAL A 699 3.31 0.76 22.61
CA VAL A 699 2.98 1.38 21.31
C VAL A 699 3.83 2.59 20.99
N THR A 700 4.21 3.37 22.00
CA THR A 700 5.12 4.51 21.86
C THR A 700 6.33 4.34 22.77
N ASN A 701 7.45 4.96 22.40
CA ASN A 701 8.63 5.12 23.27
C ASN A 701 8.78 6.59 23.71
N GLU A 702 7.71 7.36 23.65
CA GLU A 702 7.71 8.72 24.19
C GLU A 702 7.94 8.62 25.70
N PRO A 703 8.75 9.50 26.32
CA PRO A 703 8.94 9.47 27.75
C PRO A 703 7.66 9.97 28.46
N LEU A 704 7.12 9.17 29.38
CA LEU A 704 6.09 9.60 30.33
C LEU A 704 6.55 10.85 31.10
N ASP A 705 5.61 11.76 31.35
CA ASP A 705 5.84 12.92 32.21
C ASP A 705 5.74 12.49 33.69
N PRO A 706 6.58 13.02 34.60
CA PRO A 706 6.47 12.78 36.04
C PRO A 706 5.08 12.97 36.67
N ASN A 707 4.23 13.78 36.04
CA ASN A 707 2.87 14.07 36.49
C ASN A 707 1.85 12.98 36.11
N ASP A 708 2.14 12.11 35.12
CA ASP A 708 1.29 11.00 34.65
C ASP A 708 1.02 9.91 35.71
N GLY A 709 1.74 9.94 36.84
CA GLY A 709 1.56 8.98 37.93
C GLY A 709 0.53 9.37 38.99
N ARG A 710 -0.04 10.59 38.94
CA ARG A 710 -0.87 11.13 40.04
C ARG A 710 -2.36 10.87 39.87
N ASP A 711 -2.75 10.25 38.78
CA ASP A 711 -4.12 9.88 38.47
C ASP A 711 -4.69 8.85 39.43
N GLY A 712 -5.98 8.95 39.70
CA GLY A 712 -6.73 7.91 40.39
C GLY A 712 -7.59 8.43 41.53
N ALA A 713 -8.06 7.50 42.36
CA ALA A 713 -8.98 7.76 43.46
C ALA A 713 -8.22 8.17 44.73
N TRP A 714 -8.70 9.22 45.39
CA TRP A 714 -8.17 9.78 46.62
C TRP A 714 -9.31 10.01 47.62
N PHE A 715 -9.01 10.00 48.92
CA PHE A 715 -10.01 10.18 49.97
C PHE A 715 -9.45 10.86 51.20
N ASP A 716 -10.33 11.46 51.99
CA ASP A 716 -10.01 12.00 53.31
C ASP A 716 -10.14 10.90 54.37
N GLU A 717 -9.05 10.57 55.08
CA GLU A 717 -9.06 9.58 56.16
C GLU A 717 -9.97 10.00 57.34
N GLY A 718 -10.19 11.31 57.52
CA GLY A 718 -11.05 11.89 58.54
C GLY A 718 -12.55 11.82 58.21
N ALA A 719 -12.91 11.63 56.94
CA ALA A 719 -14.28 11.60 56.45
C ALA A 719 -14.48 10.46 55.41
N PRO A 720 -14.40 9.18 55.85
CA PRO A 720 -14.52 8.02 54.96
C PRO A 720 -15.93 7.96 54.38
N GLY A 721 -16.10 8.43 53.15
CA GLY A 721 -17.39 8.63 52.49
C GLY A 721 -17.39 9.74 51.44
N GLN A 722 -16.43 10.66 51.55
CA GLN A 722 -16.13 11.65 50.52
C GLN A 722 -14.79 11.32 49.87
N GLY A 723 -14.59 11.81 48.65
CA GLY A 723 -13.33 11.58 47.97
C GLY A 723 -13.20 12.36 46.68
N PHE A 724 -12.04 12.18 46.08
CA PHE A 724 -11.58 12.92 44.93
C PHE A 724 -11.12 11.92 43.89
N LEU A 725 -11.38 12.22 42.64
CA LEU A 725 -10.78 11.55 41.52
C LEU A 725 -10.02 12.59 40.74
N ILE A 726 -8.73 12.31 40.56
CA ILE A 726 -7.75 13.22 39.99
C ILE A 726 -7.29 12.63 38.67
N ASP A 727 -7.18 13.50 37.67
CA ASP A 727 -6.65 13.23 36.35
C ASP A 727 -5.68 14.37 36.02
N ALA A 728 -4.39 14.10 36.10
CA ALA A 728 -3.28 15.03 35.91
C ALA A 728 -2.58 14.70 34.59
N HIS A 729 -2.62 15.63 33.65
CA HIS A 729 -2.16 15.44 32.28
C HIS A 729 -1.03 16.40 31.91
N PRO A 730 0.05 15.91 31.29
CA PRO A 730 1.15 16.74 30.85
C PRO A 730 0.88 17.40 29.49
N ASN A 731 1.15 18.68 29.39
CA ASN A 731 0.94 19.42 28.14
C ASN A 731 2.26 19.66 27.41
N ALA A 732 2.51 18.89 26.35
CA ALA A 732 3.75 19.02 25.55
C ALA A 732 3.99 20.42 24.94
N GLU A 733 2.94 21.25 24.81
CA GLU A 733 3.01 22.61 24.24
C GLU A 733 2.71 23.74 25.27
N GLY A 734 2.58 23.43 26.57
CA GLY A 734 2.17 24.39 27.60
C GLY A 734 2.39 23.95 29.05
N ASP A 735 1.66 24.56 30.01
CA ASP A 735 1.65 24.09 31.40
C ASP A 735 0.77 22.83 31.49
N ASP A 736 1.17 21.85 32.30
CA ASP A 736 0.38 20.65 32.60
C ASP A 736 -1.02 21.04 33.07
N PHE A 737 -1.98 20.15 32.88
CA PHE A 737 -3.38 20.40 33.18
C PHE A 737 -3.87 19.34 34.16
N ILE A 738 -4.62 19.75 35.18
CA ILE A 738 -5.25 18.81 36.10
C ILE A 738 -6.76 19.03 36.08
N PHE A 739 -7.48 17.92 35.96
CA PHE A 739 -8.90 17.80 36.19
C PHE A 739 -9.12 17.01 37.47
N MET A 740 -10.12 17.41 38.24
CA MET A 740 -10.50 16.73 39.46
C MET A 740 -12.02 16.73 39.59
N ALA A 741 -12.59 15.59 39.95
CA ALA A 741 -13.95 15.53 40.48
C ALA A 741 -13.91 15.27 41.98
N TRP A 742 -14.75 15.99 42.70
CA TRP A 742 -14.91 15.89 44.14
C TRP A 742 -16.34 15.44 44.42
N PHE A 743 -16.51 14.19 44.87
CA PHE A 743 -17.78 13.68 45.38
C PHE A 743 -17.86 13.95 46.88
N THR A 744 -18.88 14.69 47.27
CA THR A 744 -19.04 15.20 48.63
C THR A 744 -20.51 15.39 48.96
N TYR A 745 -20.83 15.86 50.16
CA TYR A 745 -22.21 16.04 50.57
C TYR A 745 -22.66 17.51 50.49
N GLY A 746 -23.96 17.78 50.43
CA GLY A 746 -24.55 19.12 50.53
C GLY A 746 -25.02 19.45 51.95
N ASP A 747 -25.28 20.75 52.22
CA ASP A 747 -25.68 21.25 53.55
C ASP A 747 -27.19 21.12 53.85
N GLU A 748 -28.05 21.00 52.83
CA GLU A 748 -29.51 21.00 52.98
C GLU A 748 -30.21 19.91 52.11
N MET A 749 -30.33 18.63 52.56
CA MET A 749 -31.43 17.66 52.29
C MET A 749 -31.07 16.19 52.66
N VAL A 750 -32.02 15.24 52.45
CA VAL A 750 -32.03 13.84 52.95
C VAL A 750 -31.28 12.82 52.06
N SER A 751 -30.93 13.14 50.82
CA SER A 751 -29.99 12.34 50.01
C SER A 751 -28.54 12.81 50.21
N GLY A 752 -28.34 14.09 50.52
CA GLY A 752 -27.06 14.67 50.92
C GLY A 752 -25.99 14.71 49.85
N GLN A 753 -26.15 14.15 48.64
CA GLN A 753 -25.06 14.00 47.67
C GLN A 753 -24.87 15.23 46.74
N ARG A 754 -23.62 15.65 46.52
CA ARG A 754 -23.14 16.63 45.53
C ARG A 754 -21.85 16.15 44.83
N TRP A 755 -21.62 16.57 43.59
CA TRP A 755 -20.26 16.57 43.02
C TRP A 755 -19.87 17.94 42.50
N LEU A 756 -18.58 18.20 42.61
CA LEU A 756 -17.91 19.37 42.08
C LEU A 756 -16.84 18.93 41.10
N THR A 757 -16.56 19.75 40.10
CA THR A 757 -15.39 19.55 39.23
C THR A 757 -14.45 20.73 39.37
N ALA A 758 -13.16 20.48 39.31
CA ALA A 758 -12.13 21.50 39.34
C ALA A 758 -11.18 21.24 38.17
N GLN A 759 -10.74 22.30 37.51
CA GLN A 759 -9.75 22.17 36.46
C GLN A 759 -8.88 23.41 36.36
N GLY A 760 -7.66 23.25 35.86
CA GLY A 760 -6.69 24.34 35.72
C GLY A 760 -5.26 23.82 35.53
N PRO A 761 -4.28 24.74 35.47
CA PRO A 761 -2.89 24.36 35.28
C PRO A 761 -2.31 23.67 36.52
N LEU A 762 -1.41 22.71 36.27
CA LEU A 762 -0.58 22.01 37.24
C LEU A 762 0.88 22.43 36.98
N ALA A 763 1.55 22.95 38.00
CA ALA A 763 2.95 23.35 37.93
C ALA A 763 3.77 22.55 38.95
N GLY A 764 4.47 21.52 38.47
CA GLY A 764 5.15 20.57 39.35
C GLY A 764 4.13 19.84 40.22
N THR A 765 4.18 20.02 41.54
CA THR A 765 3.24 19.38 42.49
C THR A 765 2.01 20.23 42.84
N ILE A 766 1.88 21.45 42.31
CA ILE A 766 0.85 22.39 42.75
C ILE A 766 -0.10 22.73 41.61
N GLY A 767 -1.39 22.51 41.81
CA GLY A 767 -2.45 22.88 40.86
C GLY A 767 -3.35 23.98 41.42
N ASP A 768 -3.59 25.04 40.62
CA ASP A 768 -4.49 26.15 40.96
C ASP A 768 -5.75 26.09 40.10
N LEU A 769 -6.87 25.70 40.72
CA LEU A 769 -8.08 25.24 40.03
C LEU A 769 -9.29 26.11 40.34
N VAL A 770 -10.16 26.23 39.34
CA VAL A 770 -11.49 26.84 39.52
C VAL A 770 -12.50 25.73 39.77
N LEU A 771 -13.19 25.80 40.91
CA LEU A 771 -14.27 24.86 41.26
C LEU A 771 -15.54 25.25 40.51
N HIS A 772 -16.16 24.26 39.89
CA HIS A 772 -17.39 24.35 39.17
C HIS A 772 -18.42 23.38 39.74
N GLU A 773 -19.68 23.74 39.58
CA GLU A 773 -20.82 22.88 39.83
C GLU A 773 -21.64 22.77 38.56
N THR A 774 -21.99 21.54 38.19
CA THR A 774 -22.84 21.25 37.04
C THR A 774 -24.24 20.93 37.52
N THR A 775 -25.23 21.71 37.09
CA THR A 775 -26.64 21.55 37.47
C THR A 775 -27.52 21.37 36.24
N GLY A 776 -28.72 20.80 36.40
CA GLY A 776 -29.72 20.81 35.32
C GLY A 776 -29.56 19.74 34.24
N GLY A 777 -29.42 18.46 34.63
CA GLY A 777 -29.64 17.30 33.75
C GLY A 777 -30.64 16.32 34.37
N SER A 778 -30.88 15.18 33.71
CA SER A 778 -31.56 14.02 34.33
C SER A 778 -30.90 12.73 33.85
N PHE A 779 -30.95 11.66 34.66
CA PHE A 779 -30.33 10.37 34.32
C PHE A 779 -30.76 9.93 32.91
N ASP A 780 -29.79 9.69 32.02
CA ASP A 780 -30.00 9.28 30.62
C ASP A 780 -30.96 10.15 29.77
N ASP A 781 -31.29 11.37 30.22
CA ASP A 781 -32.07 12.34 29.45
C ASP A 781 -31.11 13.29 28.72
N PRO A 782 -31.15 13.44 27.39
CA PRO A 782 -30.22 14.28 26.61
C PRO A 782 -30.41 15.80 26.81
N LYS A 783 -31.04 16.23 27.89
CA LYS A 783 -31.18 17.65 28.21
C LYS A 783 -29.83 18.24 28.64
N PRO A 784 -29.43 19.39 28.09
CA PRO A 784 -28.14 19.98 28.41
C PRO A 784 -28.07 20.46 29.86
N SER A 785 -26.97 20.11 30.53
CA SER A 785 -26.59 20.63 31.84
C SER A 785 -25.92 22.01 31.76
N GLU A 786 -25.90 22.72 32.87
CA GLU A 786 -25.30 24.04 33.05
C GLU A 786 -24.17 23.97 34.10
N THR A 787 -22.94 24.25 33.68
CA THR A 787 -21.75 24.28 34.54
C THR A 787 -21.41 25.73 34.91
N VAL A 788 -21.35 26.04 36.21
CA VAL A 788 -21.06 27.38 36.73
C VAL A 788 -19.90 27.36 37.72
N PRO A 789 -19.02 28.39 37.74
CA PRO A 789 -17.96 28.50 38.74
C PRO A 789 -18.56 28.83 40.11
N VAL A 790 -18.18 28.04 41.12
CA VAL A 790 -18.67 28.17 42.50
C VAL A 790 -17.56 28.46 43.51
N GLY A 791 -16.29 28.30 43.12
CA GLY A 791 -15.17 28.56 44.03
C GLY A 791 -13.79 28.41 43.40
N SER A 792 -12.80 28.30 44.27
CA SER A 792 -11.40 28.04 43.91
C SER A 792 -10.82 26.93 44.78
N LEU A 793 -9.86 26.19 44.25
CA LEU A 793 -9.20 25.10 44.94
C LEU A 793 -7.73 25.03 44.52
N THR A 794 -6.85 24.86 45.50
CA THR A 794 -5.43 24.58 45.28
C THR A 794 -5.14 23.17 45.79
N ILE A 795 -4.41 22.37 45.01
CA ILE A 795 -3.90 21.05 45.40
C ILE A 795 -2.37 21.09 45.45
N ASP A 796 -1.78 20.50 46.48
CA ASP A 796 -0.33 20.34 46.63
C ASP A 796 0.00 18.86 46.90
N PHE A 797 0.57 18.16 45.92
CA PHE A 797 1.00 16.77 46.06
C PHE A 797 2.28 16.69 46.89
N THR A 798 2.16 16.17 48.11
CA THR A 798 3.30 16.03 49.01
C THR A 798 4.13 14.77 48.72
N ASP A 799 3.49 13.71 48.25
CA ASP A 799 4.10 12.50 47.71
C ASP A 799 3.10 11.76 46.79
N CYS A 800 3.48 10.60 46.25
CA CYS A 800 2.64 9.81 45.33
C CYS A 800 1.35 9.23 45.96
N SER A 801 1.21 9.35 47.28
CA SER A 801 0.12 8.80 48.07
C SER A 801 -0.59 9.82 48.96
N HIS A 802 -0.08 11.05 49.12
CA HIS A 802 -0.66 12.13 49.93
C HIS A 802 -0.63 13.50 49.22
N ALA A 803 -1.73 14.24 49.33
CA ALA A 803 -1.82 15.62 48.89
C ALA A 803 -2.62 16.49 49.87
N LEU A 804 -2.30 17.78 49.93
CA LEU A 804 -3.04 18.77 50.69
C LEU A 804 -3.92 19.60 49.74
N LEU A 805 -5.22 19.53 49.95
CA LEU A 805 -6.21 20.35 49.24
C LEU A 805 -6.59 21.55 50.08
N THR A 806 -6.67 22.74 49.49
CA THR A 806 -7.22 23.96 50.12
C THR A 806 -8.27 24.58 49.22
N TYR A 807 -9.47 24.83 49.73
CA TYR A 807 -10.61 25.26 48.92
C TYR A 807 -11.36 26.46 49.52
N SER A 808 -12.06 27.18 48.65
CA SER A 808 -13.00 28.24 49.00
C SER A 808 -14.22 28.18 48.08
N LEU A 809 -15.37 27.79 48.62
CA LEU A 809 -16.69 27.79 47.98
C LEU A 809 -17.41 29.11 48.26
N THR A 810 -17.49 29.94 47.24
CA THR A 810 -18.00 31.33 47.34
C THR A 810 -19.51 31.43 47.40
N ASP A 811 -20.21 30.45 46.84
CA ASP A 811 -21.67 30.28 46.90
C ASP A 811 -22.17 29.96 48.31
N GLN A 812 -21.34 29.28 49.12
CA GLN A 812 -21.69 28.85 50.48
C GLN A 812 -20.88 29.52 51.60
N ALA A 813 -19.90 30.37 51.25
CA ALA A 813 -18.96 30.99 52.19
C ALA A 813 -18.24 29.94 53.07
N LEU A 814 -17.82 28.85 52.46
CA LEU A 814 -17.08 27.76 53.09
C LEU A 814 -15.64 27.74 52.59
N GLU A 815 -14.68 27.67 53.52
CA GLU A 815 -13.25 27.53 53.22
C GLU A 815 -12.63 26.49 54.15
N GLY A 816 -11.62 25.77 53.68
CA GLY A 816 -10.97 24.74 54.46
C GLY A 816 -9.79 24.07 53.75
N SER A 817 -9.14 23.16 54.45
CA SER A 817 -8.09 22.31 53.90
C SER A 817 -8.32 20.84 54.28
N ILE A 818 -7.98 19.92 53.37
CA ILE A 818 -8.21 18.48 53.50
C ILE A 818 -6.91 17.76 53.13
N ASP A 819 -6.41 16.92 54.03
CA ASP A 819 -5.33 15.97 53.74
C ASP A 819 -5.94 14.73 53.07
N ILE A 820 -5.60 14.50 51.80
CA ILE A 820 -6.13 13.37 51.04
C ILE A 820 -5.06 12.31 50.78
N LYS A 821 -5.52 11.07 50.71
CA LYS A 821 -4.70 9.89 50.51
C LYS A 821 -5.23 9.03 49.37
N ARG A 822 -4.34 8.38 48.61
CA ARG A 822 -4.73 7.46 47.53
C ARG A 822 -5.56 6.29 48.05
N ALA A 823 -6.69 6.02 47.40
CA ALA A 823 -7.68 5.03 47.80
C ALA A 823 -7.37 3.62 47.29
N VAL A 824 -6.87 3.52 46.05
CA VAL A 824 -6.49 2.24 45.43
C VAL A 824 -5.03 1.92 45.79
N PRO A 825 -4.76 0.84 46.54
CA PRO A 825 -3.39 0.45 46.87
C PRO A 825 -2.62 0.00 45.62
N GLY A 826 -1.36 0.41 45.49
CA GLY A 826 -0.49 -0.03 44.39
C GLY A 826 -0.50 0.87 43.15
N SER A 827 -1.55 1.69 42.95
CA SER A 827 -1.60 2.63 41.82
C SER A 827 -0.64 3.82 41.95
N ASP A 828 0.03 4.00 43.09
CA ASP A 828 1.11 4.98 43.26
C ASP A 828 2.47 4.52 42.72
N ALA A 829 2.60 3.26 42.28
CA ALA A 829 3.85 2.71 41.76
C ALA A 829 4.35 3.47 40.51
N LEU A 830 3.46 3.85 39.59
CA LEU A 830 3.81 4.64 38.40
C LEU A 830 4.38 6.01 38.80
N CYS A 831 3.72 6.73 39.72
CA CYS A 831 4.26 7.98 40.23
C CYS A 831 5.65 7.83 40.85
N ARG A 832 5.90 6.73 41.57
CA ARG A 832 7.24 6.48 42.15
C ARG A 832 8.26 6.17 41.06
N GLU A 833 7.91 5.33 40.10
CA GLU A 833 8.76 5.00 38.94
C GLU A 833 9.19 6.25 38.18
N LEU A 834 8.25 7.15 37.90
CA LEU A 834 8.53 8.38 37.17
C LEU A 834 9.35 9.38 37.96
N ASN A 835 9.07 9.54 39.26
CA ASN A 835 9.86 10.43 40.13
C ASN A 835 11.27 9.88 40.43
N GLU A 836 11.52 8.57 40.28
CA GLU A 836 12.84 7.97 40.45
C GLU A 836 13.72 8.09 39.19
N GLN A 837 13.17 8.44 38.03
CA GLN A 837 13.94 8.65 36.78
C GLN A 837 14.63 10.03 36.71
N ASP A 838 14.26 10.97 37.58
CA ASP A 838 14.81 12.33 37.66
C ASP A 838 15.95 12.52 38.69
N ASP A 839 16.34 11.47 39.43
CA ASP A 839 17.47 11.43 40.39
C ASP A 839 18.67 10.60 39.87
#